data_AF-A0AAD9DSY2-F1
#
_entry.id   AF-A0AAD9DSY2-F1
#
_cell.length_a   1.000
_cell.length_b   1.000
_cell.length_c   1.000
_cell.angle_alpha   90.00
_cell.angle_beta   90.00
_cell.angle_gamma   90.00
#
_symmetry.space_group_name_H-M   'P 1'
#
loop_
_entity.id
_entity.type
_entity.pdbx_description
1 polymer ?
#
loop_
_entity_poly.entity_id
_entity_poly.type
_entity_poly.pdbx_seq_one_letter_code
_entity_poly.pdbx_strand_id
1 'polypeptide(L)'
;MCKASLNKAIIREPVDGSMQSSVNIFFWKNSVHGLFVTTMPFSEFISHLPIPHYRPLLASSLETGGCPSLNSAWMWVENQFLPNSQAGLGMGTALVRSSSRECVQGNTATIGHCPALLALALLGLLGLLPEVCSGYLSEDEDYYMQELLSREHYYHIPAQEESPVEGDEIRADDLLIPATRKKPKVKSTSGKPTVKQTGTKKTSVRASKKKTEKTSNSISEAERQFLSERVVSLLDKTLAEFLERFFQNFMRDLMSELLPVLFAGLILMTINIGADLIECPPLGLENLKIDDFQLHASTMQRYGLGAHRGRLNIQAGLYEDDLYDGGWCAGRNDPLQWFEVDARRLTKFTGVITQGRSSVWSSDWVTLYRVLLSNDSHTWVALKNGTRELLFIGNKEKEIPVQNTFPRPVVARYIRINPRSWYSGGSICMRTEILGCPMPDPNNYYHRRNEITTTDNLDFKHHSYKEMRQLMKVVNEMCPNITRIYNIGKSYSGQKLYAFEISDNPGEHELGEPEFRYTAGSHGNEVLGRELLLLLMQFMCQEYLSRNPRIRRLVHETRIHLLPSINPDGYDKAAEAGSELSGWSLGRWSQDGLDIHHNFPDLNAILWEAESRKWVPRRFPNHHIPIPEWYQSKNATVAMETRALLGWMEKIPFVLGSNLQGGELVVTFPYDRTRPHRTMREATPTPDDHVFRWLAFSYASTHRLMTDAARRVCHTDDFAKEDGTINGASWHTAAGSMNDFSYLHTNCFELSMYVGCDKFPHESELPEEWENNRESLLVFMEQVHRGIKGVVRDMQGRGIANAIISVEGINHDIRTAAEGDYWRLLNPGEYRVTVRAEGFTTTSKMCEVGYDMGATRCDFTVTRSNLSRIKEIMKKYNKQPVTLRQLPRRPRHRPLGT
;
A
#
# COMPACT_ATOMS: atom_id res chain seq x y z
N MET A 1 17.48 49.37 48.73
CA MET A 1 17.62 48.44 49.87
C MET A 1 17.95 47.07 49.26
N CYS A 2 19.20 46.63 49.16
CA CYS A 2 20.15 46.22 50.22
C CYS A 2 19.67 44.93 50.91
N LYS A 3 20.41 43.80 50.96
CA LYS A 3 21.86 43.49 50.79
C LYS A 3 22.03 42.30 49.78
N ALA A 4 23.12 42.00 49.05
CA ALA A 4 24.57 41.86 49.38
C ALA A 4 24.81 40.70 50.40
N SER A 5 25.77 39.75 50.28
CA SER A 5 27.13 39.68 49.67
C SER A 5 27.56 38.18 49.49
N LEU A 6 28.73 37.70 48.99
CA LEU A 6 29.98 38.30 48.44
C LEU A 6 30.78 37.29 47.52
N ASN A 7 31.42 37.81 46.46
CA ASN A 7 32.67 37.45 45.74
C ASN A 7 33.46 36.12 45.93
N LYS A 8 33.92 35.54 44.81
CA LYS A 8 35.31 35.62 44.24
C LYS A 8 35.34 34.95 42.84
N ALA A 9 35.75 35.52 41.69
CA ALA A 9 36.59 36.66 41.29
C ALA A 9 38.11 36.39 41.20
N ILE A 10 38.78 37.08 40.24
CA ILE A 10 40.12 36.81 39.61
C ILE A 10 39.97 35.88 38.38
N ILE A 11 40.57 36.06 37.18
CA ILE A 11 41.17 37.18 36.38
C ILE A 11 41.42 36.62 34.92
N ARG A 12 41.73 37.27 33.77
CA ARG A 12 42.31 38.59 33.35
C ARG A 12 41.95 38.93 31.88
N GLU A 13 42.20 40.18 31.47
CA GLU A 13 42.48 40.68 30.09
C GLU A 13 43.66 41.70 30.17
N PRO A 14 44.11 42.46 29.13
CA PRO A 14 43.88 42.45 27.65
C PRO A 14 45.20 42.47 26.82
N VAL A 15 45.12 42.75 25.49
CA VAL A 15 45.91 43.74 24.68
C VAL A 15 46.18 43.32 23.20
N ASP A 16 45.58 44.07 22.28
CA ASP A 16 45.96 44.58 20.93
C ASP A 16 47.01 43.93 19.98
N GLY A 17 46.76 44.06 18.66
CA GLY A 17 47.80 43.97 17.63
C GLY A 17 47.36 44.04 16.14
N SER A 18 47.26 45.26 15.55
CA SER A 18 47.05 45.60 14.11
C SER A 18 45.70 45.18 13.46
N MET A 19 44.98 45.96 12.60
CA MET A 19 45.26 46.99 11.56
C MET A 19 45.66 46.42 10.18
N GLN A 20 45.14 46.87 9.02
CA GLN A 20 44.17 47.94 8.74
C GLN A 20 43.55 47.88 7.30
N SER A 21 42.32 48.39 7.13
CA SER A 21 41.72 48.89 5.86
C SER A 21 41.42 47.83 4.75
N SER A 22 40.62 48.09 3.71
CA SER A 22 40.01 49.33 3.18
C SER A 22 38.55 49.14 2.71
N VAL A 23 37.83 50.25 2.51
CA VAL A 23 36.41 50.33 2.12
C VAL A 23 36.24 50.46 0.60
N ASN A 24 35.17 49.88 0.03
CA ASN A 24 34.34 50.57 -0.97
C ASN A 24 32.98 49.89 -1.22
N ILE A 25 31.90 50.63 -0.95
CA ILE A 25 30.54 50.41 -1.48
C ILE A 25 30.23 51.64 -2.31
N PHE A 26 29.65 51.46 -3.51
CA PHE A 26 29.11 52.57 -4.31
C PHE A 26 27.60 52.42 -4.45
N PHE A 27 26.89 53.52 -4.19
CA PHE A 27 25.43 53.67 -4.31
C PHE A 27 25.09 54.54 -5.52
N TRP A 28 23.87 54.42 -6.05
CA TRP A 28 22.95 55.51 -6.43
C TRP A 28 21.56 54.87 -6.65
N LYS A 29 20.56 55.17 -5.81
CA LYS A 29 19.54 56.24 -5.95
C LYS A 29 18.46 55.94 -7.03
N ASN A 30 17.15 56.15 -6.82
CA ASN A 30 16.39 56.92 -5.80
C ASN A 30 15.21 56.09 -5.23
N SER A 31 14.71 56.24 -3.98
CA SER A 31 13.97 57.36 -3.32
C SER A 31 12.54 57.55 -3.88
N VAL A 32 11.44 57.77 -3.13
CA VAL A 32 11.14 57.99 -1.67
C VAL A 32 9.59 57.87 -1.44
N HIS A 33 8.91 57.70 -0.28
CA HIS A 33 9.20 57.40 1.15
C HIS A 33 8.85 55.91 1.46
N GLY A 34 8.02 55.42 2.41
CA GLY A 34 7.18 55.90 3.55
C GLY A 34 6.26 54.73 4.02
N LEU A 35 5.93 54.38 5.29
CA LEU A 35 5.81 54.97 6.65
C LEU A 35 4.42 55.59 6.98
N PHE A 36 3.69 55.20 8.05
CA PHE A 36 4.01 54.41 9.27
C PHE A 36 2.84 53.48 9.76
N VAL A 37 3.13 52.65 10.76
CA VAL A 37 2.33 51.60 11.43
C VAL A 37 1.33 52.14 12.48
N THR A 38 0.13 51.54 12.68
CA THR A 38 -0.44 51.05 14.00
C THR A 38 -1.93 50.60 14.01
N THR A 39 -2.14 49.32 14.35
CA THR A 39 -3.17 48.68 15.23
C THR A 39 -4.60 49.23 15.51
N MET A 40 -5.54 48.26 15.57
CA MET A 40 -6.72 48.14 16.48
C MET A 40 -8.11 48.74 16.04
N PRO A 41 -9.28 48.29 16.62
CA PRO A 41 -10.39 47.78 15.78
C PRO A 41 -11.82 48.30 16.14
N PHE A 42 -12.84 47.56 15.67
CA PHE A 42 -14.24 47.44 16.15
C PHE A 42 -15.39 48.13 15.36
N SER A 43 -16.53 47.42 15.28
CA SER A 43 -17.94 47.84 15.05
C SER A 43 -18.41 48.62 13.80
N GLU A 44 -19.34 47.96 13.08
CA GLU A 44 -20.72 48.41 12.74
C GLU A 44 -21.14 49.13 11.42
N PHE A 45 -22.34 48.69 10.97
CA PHE A 45 -23.42 49.36 10.22
C PHE A 45 -23.39 49.63 8.68
N ILE A 46 -24.18 48.77 8.00
CA ILE A 46 -25.27 49.06 7.03
C ILE A 46 -24.95 49.62 5.62
N SER A 47 -25.79 49.15 4.69
CA SER A 47 -25.79 49.24 3.22
C SER A 47 -25.86 50.64 2.59
N HIS A 48 -25.43 50.72 1.31
CA HIS A 48 -26.34 51.02 0.18
C HIS A 48 -25.77 50.69 -1.23
N LEU A 49 -26.71 50.32 -2.11
CA LEU A 49 -26.80 50.25 -3.59
C LEU A 49 -25.83 51.12 -4.46
N PRO A 50 -25.66 50.87 -5.80
CA PRO A 50 -26.70 50.35 -6.72
C PRO A 50 -26.30 49.37 -7.86
N ILE A 51 -27.33 48.88 -8.56
CA ILE A 51 -27.28 48.16 -9.85
C ILE A 51 -27.96 49.06 -10.93
N PRO A 52 -27.43 49.17 -12.17
CA PRO A 52 -28.06 49.94 -13.24
C PRO A 52 -29.23 49.19 -13.92
N HIS A 53 -30.21 49.97 -14.40
CA HIS A 53 -31.49 49.52 -14.96
C HIS A 53 -31.42 48.63 -16.21
N TYR A 54 -32.46 47.79 -16.38
CA TYR A 54 -33.31 47.86 -17.57
C TYR A 54 -34.80 47.73 -17.19
N ARG A 55 -35.70 48.25 -18.03
CA ARG A 55 -37.17 48.19 -17.91
C ARG A 55 -37.75 47.98 -19.31
N PRO A 56 -38.91 47.29 -19.46
CA PRO A 56 -40.12 48.08 -19.70
C PRO A 56 -41.43 47.54 -19.09
N LEU A 57 -42.34 48.49 -18.84
CA LEU A 57 -43.81 48.45 -18.99
C LEU A 57 -44.63 47.19 -18.59
N LEU A 58 -45.24 47.31 -17.40
CA LEU A 58 -46.69 47.14 -17.11
C LEU A 58 -47.61 46.51 -18.18
N ALA A 59 -48.30 45.44 -17.78
CA ALA A 59 -49.72 45.21 -18.06
C ALA A 59 -50.34 44.39 -16.92
N SER A 60 -51.64 44.58 -16.62
CA SER A 60 -52.33 43.87 -15.53
C SER A 60 -53.81 43.67 -15.81
N SER A 61 -54.25 42.41 -15.91
CA SER A 61 -55.67 42.01 -15.91
C SER A 61 -55.81 40.52 -15.60
N LEU A 62 -56.82 40.16 -14.82
CA LEU A 62 -57.29 38.77 -14.69
C LEU A 62 -58.15 38.41 -15.90
N GLU A 63 -58.22 37.14 -16.29
CA GLU A 63 -59.49 36.50 -16.69
C GLU A 63 -59.40 34.96 -16.62
N THR A 64 -60.52 34.27 -16.83
CA THR A 64 -60.73 32.87 -16.40
C THR A 64 -61.39 31.97 -17.44
N GLY A 65 -60.95 30.71 -17.52
CA GLY A 65 -61.63 29.59 -18.23
C GLY A 65 -60.89 29.05 -19.47
N GLY A 66 -61.13 27.82 -19.93
CA GLY A 66 -61.84 26.71 -19.26
C GLY A 66 -62.46 25.65 -20.18
N CYS A 67 -61.86 24.44 -20.22
CA CYS A 67 -62.43 23.18 -20.80
C CYS A 67 -62.72 23.20 -22.32
N PRO A 68 -63.13 22.06 -22.97
CA PRO A 68 -63.42 20.69 -22.50
C PRO A 68 -62.57 19.59 -23.21
N SER A 69 -62.83 18.27 -23.14
CA SER A 69 -63.11 17.30 -22.02
C SER A 69 -63.11 15.85 -22.58
N LEU A 70 -63.34 14.82 -21.74
CA LEU A 70 -63.43 13.36 -22.04
C LEU A 70 -62.08 12.65 -22.30
N ASN A 71 -61.83 11.41 -21.86
CA ASN A 71 -62.73 10.34 -21.36
C ASN A 71 -62.39 9.81 -19.93
N SER A 72 -63.30 9.01 -19.37
CA SER A 72 -63.29 8.35 -18.05
C SER A 72 -62.22 7.25 -17.86
N ALA A 73 -61.81 6.90 -16.62
CA ALA A 73 -62.44 5.80 -15.84
C ALA A 73 -61.93 5.63 -14.37
N TRP A 74 -62.86 5.40 -13.42
CA TRP A 74 -62.85 4.50 -12.21
C TRP A 74 -61.57 4.33 -11.32
N MET A 75 -61.56 4.27 -9.96
CA MET A 75 -62.59 4.35 -8.89
C MET A 75 -61.93 4.50 -7.46
N TRP A 76 -62.58 5.24 -6.52
CA TRP A 76 -62.65 5.20 -5.01
C TRP A 76 -61.52 4.52 -4.15
N VAL A 77 -61.04 5.01 -2.97
CA VAL A 77 -61.62 5.69 -1.75
C VAL A 77 -62.40 4.68 -0.86
N GLU A 78 -62.17 4.45 0.45
CA GLU A 78 -62.17 5.38 1.62
C GLU A 78 -61.50 4.81 2.92
N ASN A 79 -61.48 5.60 4.02
CA ASN A 79 -61.14 5.21 5.42
C ASN A 79 -62.30 4.48 6.15
N GLN A 80 -62.02 3.81 7.28
CA GLN A 80 -62.72 3.82 8.62
C GLN A 80 -61.92 2.93 9.61
N PHE A 81 -61.53 3.33 10.83
CA PHE A 81 -62.24 3.66 12.10
C PHE A 81 -62.49 2.48 13.10
N LEU A 82 -62.35 2.79 14.39
CA LEU A 82 -62.50 1.97 15.63
C LEU A 82 -63.98 1.59 15.93
N PRO A 83 -64.41 0.77 16.95
CA PRO A 83 -63.78 0.55 18.29
C PRO A 83 -64.05 -0.79 19.09
N ASN A 84 -63.51 -0.83 20.33
CA ASN A 84 -64.00 -1.42 21.61
C ASN A 84 -65.05 -2.56 21.67
N SER A 85 -64.84 -3.53 22.59
CA SER A 85 -65.61 -3.61 23.88
C SER A 85 -65.11 -4.73 24.84
N GLN A 86 -65.74 -4.86 26.02
CA GLN A 86 -65.21 -5.46 27.26
C GLN A 86 -65.67 -6.91 27.57
N ALA A 87 -65.07 -7.48 28.63
CA ALA A 87 -65.53 -8.54 29.56
C ALA A 87 -64.80 -9.90 29.47
N GLY A 88 -64.53 -10.61 30.58
CA GLY A 88 -64.64 -10.22 31.99
C GLY A 88 -64.57 -11.41 32.98
N LEU A 89 -64.07 -11.16 34.20
CA LEU A 89 -64.16 -11.98 35.45
C LEU A 89 -63.69 -13.45 35.45
N GLY A 90 -62.82 -13.80 36.43
CA GLY A 90 -62.45 -15.19 36.71
C GLY A 90 -61.43 -15.36 37.86
N MET A 91 -61.89 -15.40 39.11
CA MET A 91 -61.04 -15.78 40.26
C MET A 91 -60.89 -17.31 40.36
N GLY A 92 -59.74 -17.80 40.84
CA GLY A 92 -59.55 -19.23 41.14
C GLY A 92 -58.25 -19.54 41.91
N THR A 93 -58.34 -19.74 43.22
CA THR A 93 -57.19 -19.98 44.12
C THR A 93 -57.06 -21.43 44.60
N ALA A 94 -55.94 -22.10 44.32
CA ALA A 94 -55.31 -23.19 45.09
C ALA A 94 -53.96 -23.54 44.40
N LEU A 95 -52.76 -23.66 45.00
CA LEU A 95 -52.28 -23.98 46.36
C LEU A 95 -52.29 -25.50 46.68
N VAL A 96 -51.17 -25.98 47.25
CA VAL A 96 -50.90 -27.31 47.88
C VAL A 96 -50.07 -28.34 47.07
N ARG A 97 -48.83 -28.57 47.56
CA ARG A 97 -48.05 -29.82 47.74
C ARG A 97 -48.20 -30.97 46.71
N SER A 98 -47.13 -31.54 46.12
CA SER A 98 -45.94 -32.18 46.71
C SER A 98 -46.18 -33.46 47.54
N SER A 99 -45.86 -34.63 46.98
CA SER A 99 -44.97 -35.63 47.64
C SER A 99 -44.47 -36.70 46.66
N SER A 100 -43.31 -37.27 46.95
CA SER A 100 -42.75 -38.48 46.33
C SER A 100 -43.21 -39.76 47.03
N ARG A 101 -43.16 -40.89 46.29
CA ARG A 101 -42.88 -42.30 46.69
C ARG A 101 -43.16 -43.18 45.44
N GLU A 102 -42.27 -44.00 44.88
CA GLU A 102 -41.33 -45.05 45.38
C GLU A 102 -41.90 -46.48 45.34
N CYS A 103 -41.01 -47.42 44.96
CA CYS A 103 -41.08 -48.88 45.14
C CYS A 103 -42.00 -49.76 44.23
N VAL A 104 -41.63 -50.97 43.78
CA VAL A 104 -40.27 -51.61 43.64
C VAL A 104 -40.31 -52.90 42.77
N GLN A 105 -39.13 -53.36 42.31
CA GLN A 105 -38.73 -54.71 41.82
C GLN A 105 -39.21 -55.27 40.45
N GLY A 106 -38.28 -55.97 39.77
CA GLY A 106 -38.47 -56.77 38.54
C GLY A 106 -37.15 -57.05 37.80
N ASN A 107 -36.50 -58.19 38.03
CA ASN A 107 -35.12 -58.49 37.54
C ASN A 107 -35.06 -58.96 36.07
N THR A 108 -33.99 -58.58 35.32
CA THR A 108 -33.02 -59.54 34.70
C THR A 108 -31.77 -58.90 34.05
N ALA A 109 -30.60 -59.40 34.45
CA ALA A 109 -29.38 -59.74 33.66
C ALA A 109 -28.88 -58.91 32.42
N THR A 110 -27.88 -58.06 32.67
CA THR A 110 -26.51 -58.02 32.04
C THR A 110 -26.24 -57.86 30.52
N ILE A 111 -25.38 -56.87 30.20
CA ILE A 111 -24.35 -56.79 29.12
C ILE A 111 -24.86 -56.74 27.66
N GLY A 112 -24.52 -55.77 26.78
CA GLY A 112 -23.87 -54.45 26.95
C GLY A 112 -22.63 -54.20 26.06
N HIS A 113 -22.70 -53.26 25.10
CA HIS A 113 -21.53 -52.49 24.59
C HIS A 113 -21.91 -51.22 23.79
N CYS A 114 -21.48 -50.05 24.31
CA CYS A 114 -20.97 -48.85 23.63
C CYS A 114 -21.62 -48.32 22.31
N PRO A 115 -22.49 -47.29 22.37
CA PRO A 115 -22.84 -46.45 21.21
C PRO A 115 -21.80 -45.34 20.91
N ALA A 116 -20.89 -45.04 21.83
CA ALA A 116 -19.99 -43.87 21.74
C ALA A 116 -18.96 -43.96 20.60
N LEU A 117 -18.68 -45.15 20.07
CA LEU A 117 -17.74 -45.34 18.96
C LEU A 117 -18.32 -44.99 17.58
N LEU A 118 -19.64 -45.13 17.37
CA LEU A 118 -20.25 -44.71 16.09
C LEU A 118 -20.28 -43.19 15.92
N ALA A 119 -20.50 -42.44 17.01
CA ALA A 119 -20.51 -40.97 16.97
C ALA A 119 -19.14 -40.41 16.54
N LEU A 120 -18.05 -40.99 17.03
CA LEU A 120 -16.68 -40.61 16.64
C LEU A 120 -16.34 -41.02 15.19
N ALA A 121 -16.85 -42.16 14.72
CA ALA A 121 -16.67 -42.58 13.32
C ALA A 121 -17.40 -41.65 12.33
N LEU A 122 -18.61 -41.18 12.67
CA LEU A 122 -19.38 -40.24 11.83
C LEU A 122 -18.76 -38.83 11.80
N LEU A 123 -18.23 -38.35 12.93
CA LEU A 123 -17.46 -37.10 12.97
C LEU A 123 -16.18 -37.18 12.13
N GLY A 124 -15.50 -38.34 12.12
CA GLY A 124 -14.33 -38.58 11.26
C GLY A 124 -14.62 -38.57 9.76
N LEU A 125 -15.85 -38.92 9.34
CA LEU A 125 -16.27 -38.89 7.93
C LEU A 125 -16.78 -37.51 7.48
N LEU A 126 -17.41 -36.73 8.37
CA LEU A 126 -17.76 -35.33 8.08
C LEU A 126 -16.54 -34.41 8.04
N GLY A 127 -15.46 -34.75 8.75
CA GLY A 127 -14.19 -34.01 8.73
C GLY A 127 -13.40 -34.06 7.42
N LEU A 128 -13.79 -34.89 6.44
CA LEU A 128 -13.08 -35.07 5.16
C LEU A 128 -13.79 -34.45 3.94
N LEU A 129 -14.93 -33.80 4.12
CA LEU A 129 -15.65 -33.10 3.05
C LEU A 129 -15.15 -31.66 2.72
N PRO A 130 -14.47 -30.91 3.61
CA PRO A 130 -13.92 -29.60 3.25
C PRO A 130 -12.85 -29.65 2.15
N GLU A 131 -12.00 -30.68 2.13
CA GLU A 131 -10.80 -30.73 1.28
C GLU A 131 -11.09 -30.99 -0.21
N VAL A 132 -12.29 -31.46 -0.58
CA VAL A 132 -12.63 -31.78 -1.98
C VAL A 132 -13.37 -30.62 -2.69
N CYS A 133 -14.12 -29.80 -1.95
CA CYS A 133 -14.88 -28.69 -2.54
C CYS A 133 -14.12 -27.35 -2.57
N SER A 134 -13.02 -27.20 -1.81
CA SER A 134 -12.23 -25.97 -1.82
C SER A 134 -11.19 -25.88 -2.94
N GLY A 135 -10.82 -27.00 -3.58
CA GLY A 135 -9.73 -27.03 -4.57
C GLY A 135 -10.10 -26.48 -5.97
N TYR A 136 -11.31 -26.79 -6.44
CA TYR A 136 -11.72 -26.44 -7.82
C TYR A 136 -11.90 -24.93 -8.04
N LEU A 137 -12.50 -24.21 -7.08
CA LEU A 137 -12.81 -22.78 -7.24
C LEU A 137 -11.57 -21.86 -7.28
N SER A 138 -10.43 -22.29 -6.74
CA SER A 138 -9.18 -21.51 -6.87
C SER A 138 -8.49 -21.70 -8.22
N GLU A 139 -8.56 -22.91 -8.79
CA GLU A 139 -7.93 -23.19 -10.09
C GLU A 139 -8.75 -22.60 -11.25
N ASP A 140 -10.09 -22.65 -11.20
CA ASP A 140 -10.97 -22.02 -12.20
C ASP A 140 -10.84 -20.49 -12.24
N GLU A 141 -10.62 -19.83 -11.09
CA GLU A 141 -10.37 -18.39 -11.04
C GLU A 141 -9.02 -17.99 -11.64
N ASP A 142 -7.95 -18.72 -11.32
CA ASP A 142 -6.64 -18.45 -11.92
C ASP A 142 -6.61 -18.82 -13.41
N TYR A 143 -7.39 -19.82 -13.84
CA TYR A 143 -7.63 -20.13 -15.25
C TYR A 143 -8.35 -18.97 -15.96
N TYR A 144 -9.44 -18.41 -15.40
CA TYR A 144 -10.13 -17.29 -16.01
C TYR A 144 -9.27 -16.01 -16.07
N MET A 145 -8.52 -15.72 -15.01
CA MET A 145 -7.55 -14.63 -15.04
C MET A 145 -6.41 -14.90 -16.03
N GLN A 146 -6.04 -16.16 -16.29
CA GLN A 146 -5.15 -16.53 -17.38
C GLN A 146 -5.83 -16.45 -18.76
N GLU A 147 -7.14 -16.67 -18.89
CA GLU A 147 -7.90 -16.51 -20.14
C GLU A 147 -7.92 -15.03 -20.57
N LEU A 148 -8.18 -14.12 -19.63
CA LEU A 148 -8.04 -12.66 -19.85
C LEU A 148 -6.62 -12.31 -20.34
N LEU A 149 -5.58 -12.83 -19.68
CA LEU A 149 -4.18 -12.60 -20.02
C LEU A 149 -3.69 -13.30 -21.31
N SER A 150 -4.41 -14.32 -21.81
CA SER A 150 -3.99 -15.15 -22.96
C SER A 150 -4.79 -14.92 -24.24
N ARG A 151 -5.98 -14.31 -24.15
CA ARG A 151 -6.68 -13.72 -25.30
C ARG A 151 -5.80 -12.75 -26.10
N GLU A 152 -4.81 -12.14 -25.46
CA GLU A 152 -3.85 -11.20 -26.08
C GLU A 152 -2.87 -11.83 -27.06
N HIS A 153 -2.73 -13.17 -27.12
CA HIS A 153 -1.76 -13.85 -28.00
C HIS A 153 -2.20 -13.94 -29.48
N TYR A 154 -3.28 -13.27 -29.88
CA TYR A 154 -3.86 -13.35 -31.23
C TYR A 154 -3.75 -12.09 -32.10
N TYR A 155 -2.85 -11.17 -31.77
CA TYR A 155 -2.40 -10.11 -32.70
C TYR A 155 -0.93 -10.32 -33.10
N HIS A 156 -0.69 -10.36 -34.42
CA HIS A 156 0.56 -10.85 -34.99
C HIS A 156 1.73 -9.87 -34.88
N ILE A 157 2.86 -10.36 -34.36
CA ILE A 157 4.19 -9.91 -34.79
C ILE A 157 4.77 -10.98 -35.74
N PRO A 158 5.20 -10.64 -36.96
CA PRO A 158 5.79 -11.61 -37.88
C PRO A 158 7.21 -11.99 -37.43
N ALA A 159 7.41 -13.27 -37.12
CA ALA A 159 8.75 -13.82 -36.87
C ALA A 159 9.59 -13.80 -38.16
N GLN A 160 10.87 -13.45 -38.05
CA GLN A 160 11.82 -13.61 -39.16
C GLN A 160 12.37 -15.04 -39.16
N GLU A 161 12.49 -15.64 -40.35
CA GLU A 161 13.09 -16.96 -40.54
C GLU A 161 14.62 -16.87 -40.42
N GLU A 162 15.23 -17.62 -39.50
CA GLU A 162 16.68 -17.87 -39.51
C GLU A 162 16.98 -19.21 -40.19
N SER A 163 17.67 -19.16 -41.33
CA SER A 163 18.21 -20.33 -42.02
C SER A 163 19.55 -20.79 -41.40
N PRO A 164 19.83 -22.10 -41.33
CA PRO A 164 21.04 -22.62 -40.70
C PRO A 164 22.32 -22.28 -41.48
N VAL A 165 23.45 -22.23 -40.77
CA VAL A 165 24.80 -22.08 -41.35
C VAL A 165 25.61 -23.34 -41.07
N GLU A 166 26.30 -23.85 -42.09
CA GLU A 166 27.13 -25.05 -42.05
C GLU A 166 28.43 -24.84 -41.25
N GLY A 167 29.03 -25.94 -40.77
CA GLY A 167 30.33 -25.93 -40.11
C GLY A 167 31.31 -26.88 -40.78
N ASP A 168 32.40 -26.33 -41.34
CA ASP A 168 33.46 -27.08 -42.01
C ASP A 168 34.48 -27.71 -41.04
N GLU A 169 34.99 -28.90 -41.41
CA GLU A 169 36.12 -29.55 -40.73
C GLU A 169 37.48 -29.01 -41.19
N ILE A 170 38.41 -28.76 -40.26
CA ILE A 170 39.87 -29.01 -40.47
C ILE A 170 40.44 -29.68 -39.21
N ARG A 171 41.44 -30.55 -39.38
CA ARG A 171 41.86 -31.59 -38.42
C ARG A 171 43.37 -31.85 -38.49
N ALA A 172 43.98 -32.20 -37.36
CA ALA A 172 45.33 -32.81 -37.20
C ALA A 172 46.56 -31.95 -37.62
N ASP A 173 47.78 -32.13 -37.10
CA ASP A 173 48.28 -32.77 -35.85
C ASP A 173 49.74 -32.32 -35.59
N ASP A 174 50.44 -32.96 -34.63
CA ASP A 174 51.92 -33.06 -34.48
C ASP A 174 52.71 -31.85 -33.90
N LEU A 175 53.74 -32.04 -33.05
CA LEU A 175 54.15 -33.20 -32.20
C LEU A 175 55.22 -32.76 -31.16
N LEU A 176 55.25 -33.38 -29.97
CA LEU A 176 56.44 -33.87 -29.19
C LEU A 176 56.31 -33.80 -27.65
N ILE A 177 57.11 -34.66 -26.99
CA ILE A 177 57.07 -35.11 -25.58
C ILE A 177 58.54 -35.22 -25.08
N PRO A 178 58.90 -35.19 -23.76
CA PRO A 178 58.61 -36.29 -22.81
C PRO A 178 58.37 -35.87 -21.34
N ALA A 179 58.17 -36.83 -20.42
CA ALA A 179 57.74 -36.63 -19.03
C ALA A 179 58.59 -37.37 -17.95
N THR A 180 58.48 -37.00 -16.66
CA THR A 180 59.05 -37.78 -15.53
C THR A 180 58.36 -37.67 -14.15
N ARG A 181 57.79 -38.81 -13.70
CA ARG A 181 57.87 -39.46 -12.35
C ARG A 181 57.62 -38.71 -10.99
N LYS A 182 56.54 -39.17 -10.31
CA LYS A 182 56.46 -39.75 -8.92
C LYS A 182 56.89 -38.97 -7.63
N LYS A 183 55.92 -38.75 -6.70
CA LYS A 183 55.69 -39.38 -5.34
C LYS A 183 56.88 -39.66 -4.35
N PRO A 184 56.67 -39.95 -3.03
CA PRO A 184 55.59 -39.59 -2.03
C PRO A 184 56.05 -39.47 -0.51
N LYS A 185 55.07 -39.34 0.43
CA LYS A 185 55.11 -39.82 1.86
C LYS A 185 56.14 -39.14 2.83
N VAL A 186 56.23 -39.37 4.16
CA VAL A 186 55.49 -40.15 5.22
C VAL A 186 55.68 -39.50 6.61
N LYS A 187 54.73 -39.69 7.57
CA LYS A 187 55.01 -40.32 8.91
C LYS A 187 53.75 -40.60 9.76
N SER A 188 53.91 -41.45 10.78
CA SER A 188 52.88 -41.98 11.69
C SER A 188 53.50 -42.49 13.01
N THR A 189 52.78 -42.42 14.13
CA THR A 189 53.11 -43.08 15.41
C THR A 189 51.83 -43.50 16.16
N SER A 190 51.97 -44.36 17.18
CA SER A 190 50.84 -45.12 17.77
C SER A 190 51.00 -45.38 19.27
N GLY A 191 49.87 -45.43 20.02
CA GLY A 191 49.82 -45.80 21.45
C GLY A 191 48.46 -46.36 21.90
N LYS A 192 48.46 -47.18 22.95
CA LYS A 192 47.34 -47.90 23.62
C LYS A 192 47.72 -48.05 25.13
N PRO A 193 46.89 -48.54 26.10
CA PRO A 193 45.85 -49.59 25.95
C PRO A 193 44.58 -49.57 26.89
N THR A 194 43.61 -50.48 26.60
CA THR A 194 42.64 -51.16 27.54
C THR A 194 41.65 -50.33 28.39
N VAL A 195 40.41 -50.75 28.66
CA VAL A 195 39.89 -52.02 29.25
C VAL A 195 38.55 -52.49 28.58
N LYS A 196 37.98 -53.64 29.01
CA LYS A 196 36.73 -54.30 28.52
C LYS A 196 35.48 -53.82 29.33
N GLN A 197 34.21 -54.26 29.19
CA GLN A 197 33.60 -55.48 28.62
C GLN A 197 32.06 -55.34 28.40
N THR A 198 31.40 -56.36 27.83
CA THR A 198 29.94 -56.54 27.61
C THR A 198 29.28 -55.65 26.52
N GLY A 199 28.18 -56.04 25.85
CA GLY A 199 27.44 -57.31 25.85
C GLY A 199 26.35 -57.36 24.74
N THR A 200 25.87 -58.55 24.37
CA THR A 200 25.04 -58.85 23.16
C THR A 200 25.78 -58.79 21.80
N LYS A 201 25.06 -58.70 20.66
CA LYS A 201 24.85 -59.82 19.66
C LYS A 201 23.64 -60.69 20.07
N LYS A 202 22.79 -61.28 19.21
CA LYS A 202 22.68 -61.42 17.73
C LYS A 202 21.19 -61.83 17.42
N THR A 203 20.68 -62.16 16.22
CA THR A 203 21.18 -62.60 14.88
C THR A 203 20.29 -61.93 13.78
N SER A 204 20.00 -62.34 12.52
CA SER A 204 20.32 -63.43 11.55
C SER A 204 19.98 -62.94 10.11
N VAL A 205 20.54 -63.36 8.94
CA VAL A 205 21.22 -64.60 8.42
C VAL A 205 20.18 -65.64 7.92
N ARG A 206 20.14 -66.14 6.66
CA ARG A 206 21.12 -66.15 5.53
C ARG A 206 20.52 -66.59 4.16
N ALA A 207 21.35 -66.45 3.12
CA ALA A 207 21.62 -67.42 2.03
C ALA A 207 20.71 -67.52 0.78
N SER A 208 21.39 -67.79 -0.34
CA SER A 208 20.85 -68.04 -1.69
C SER A 208 21.44 -69.34 -2.28
N LYS A 209 20.74 -70.01 -3.21
CA LYS A 209 21.34 -71.09 -4.03
C LYS A 209 20.68 -71.39 -5.39
N LYS A 210 20.92 -70.48 -6.34
CA LYS A 210 21.21 -70.69 -7.79
C LYS A 210 20.88 -72.06 -8.45
N LYS A 211 19.96 -72.05 -9.43
CA LYS A 211 19.93 -72.83 -10.71
C LYS A 211 18.68 -72.42 -11.51
N THR A 212 18.64 -72.32 -12.85
CA THR A 212 19.67 -72.39 -13.91
C THR A 212 19.25 -71.46 -15.06
N GLU A 213 20.18 -70.89 -15.83
CA GLU A 213 19.88 -70.03 -16.98
C GLU A 213 19.51 -70.82 -18.26
N LYS A 214 18.71 -70.19 -19.14
CA LYS A 214 18.77 -70.40 -20.59
C LYS A 214 18.57 -69.06 -21.33
N THR A 215 19.46 -68.83 -22.29
CA THR A 215 19.48 -67.78 -23.32
C THR A 215 18.11 -67.65 -24.01
N SER A 216 17.45 -66.49 -24.14
CA SER A 216 17.82 -65.14 -24.65
C SER A 216 17.49 -64.95 -26.15
N ASN A 217 16.45 -64.17 -26.44
CA ASN A 217 16.52 -62.91 -27.20
C ASN A 217 15.14 -62.25 -27.28
N SER A 218 15.13 -60.93 -27.52
CA SER A 218 13.94 -60.11 -27.74
C SER A 218 13.51 -60.09 -29.21
N ILE A 219 12.26 -59.71 -29.47
CA ILE A 219 11.88 -58.76 -30.54
C ILE A 219 10.43 -58.25 -30.33
N SER A 220 10.25 -56.97 -30.64
CA SER A 220 9.04 -56.11 -30.81
C SER A 220 7.64 -56.51 -30.31
N GLU A 221 6.95 -55.51 -29.75
CA GLU A 221 5.49 -55.35 -29.83
C GLU A 221 5.01 -55.33 -31.30
N ALA A 222 3.79 -55.83 -31.59
CA ALA A 222 2.89 -55.45 -32.71
C ALA A 222 1.92 -56.56 -33.22
N GLU A 223 1.53 -57.58 -32.43
CA GLU A 223 0.64 -58.65 -32.97
C GLU A 223 -0.36 -59.30 -31.99
N ARG A 224 -0.87 -58.57 -30.98
CA ARG A 224 -1.97 -59.06 -30.09
C ARG A 224 -3.05 -58.03 -29.77
N GLN A 225 -3.53 -57.34 -30.80
CA GLN A 225 -4.82 -56.65 -30.78
C GLN A 225 -5.84 -57.50 -31.54
N PHE A 226 -7.13 -57.38 -31.19
CA PHE A 226 -8.27 -58.29 -31.51
C PHE A 226 -8.42 -59.57 -30.64
N LEU A 227 -9.69 -59.95 -30.46
CA LEU A 227 -10.22 -61.09 -29.69
C LEU A 227 -10.17 -61.00 -28.15
N SER A 228 -10.77 -59.94 -27.58
CA SER A 228 -11.20 -59.93 -26.16
C SER A 228 -12.52 -59.19 -25.84
N GLU A 229 -13.07 -58.39 -26.77
CA GLU A 229 -14.12 -57.39 -26.47
C GLU A 229 -15.58 -57.89 -26.35
N ARG A 230 -15.85 -59.20 -26.42
CA ARG A 230 -17.24 -59.74 -26.48
C ARG A 230 -17.71 -60.56 -25.27
N VAL A 231 -16.97 -60.56 -24.16
CA VAL A 231 -17.38 -61.24 -22.91
C VAL A 231 -17.60 -60.28 -21.75
N VAL A 232 -16.84 -59.18 -21.66
CA VAL A 232 -16.89 -58.24 -20.52
C VAL A 232 -18.16 -57.37 -20.54
N SER A 233 -18.62 -56.93 -21.72
CA SER A 233 -19.70 -55.94 -21.89
C SER A 233 -21.13 -56.43 -21.57
N LEU A 234 -21.29 -57.70 -21.16
CA LEU A 234 -22.59 -58.32 -20.87
C LEU A 234 -22.87 -58.54 -19.37
N LEU A 235 -21.90 -58.28 -18.48
CA LEU A 235 -22.07 -58.43 -17.02
C LEU A 235 -22.21 -57.11 -16.25
N ASP A 236 -21.87 -55.98 -16.88
CA ASP A 236 -21.73 -54.69 -16.20
C ASP A 236 -23.05 -53.91 -16.10
N LYS A 237 -23.87 -53.94 -17.17
CA LYS A 237 -25.09 -53.11 -17.28
C LYS A 237 -26.18 -53.44 -16.26
N THR A 238 -26.37 -54.72 -15.94
CA THR A 238 -27.40 -55.17 -14.99
C THR A 238 -27.07 -54.84 -13.54
N LEU A 239 -25.80 -54.60 -13.20
CA LEU A 239 -25.40 -54.18 -11.85
C LEU A 239 -25.59 -52.68 -11.65
N ALA A 240 -25.24 -51.87 -12.67
CA ALA A 240 -25.38 -50.42 -12.64
C ALA A 240 -26.84 -49.95 -12.46
N GLU A 241 -27.77 -50.47 -13.27
CA GLU A 241 -29.20 -50.08 -13.19
C GLU A 241 -29.85 -50.44 -11.85
N PHE A 242 -29.37 -51.48 -11.16
CA PHE A 242 -29.85 -51.87 -9.83
C PHE A 242 -29.32 -50.92 -8.75
N LEU A 243 -28.03 -50.60 -8.78
CA LEU A 243 -27.39 -49.68 -7.83
C LEU A 243 -27.95 -48.26 -7.93
N GLU A 244 -28.15 -47.75 -9.15
CA GLU A 244 -28.68 -46.39 -9.36
C GLU A 244 -30.10 -46.25 -8.82
N ARG A 245 -30.99 -47.23 -9.10
CA ARG A 245 -32.36 -47.24 -8.56
C ARG A 245 -32.40 -47.38 -7.04
N PHE A 246 -31.51 -48.16 -6.46
CA PHE A 246 -31.39 -48.27 -5.01
C PHE A 246 -30.96 -46.93 -4.39
N PHE A 247 -29.95 -46.27 -4.97
CA PHE A 247 -29.42 -45.00 -4.48
C PHE A 247 -30.44 -43.85 -4.59
N GLN A 248 -31.16 -43.74 -5.72
CA GLN A 248 -32.18 -42.70 -5.91
C GLN A 248 -33.38 -42.81 -4.93
N ASN A 249 -33.78 -44.04 -4.56
CA ASN A 249 -34.83 -44.24 -3.57
C ASN A 249 -34.31 -43.98 -2.14
N PHE A 250 -33.14 -44.54 -1.80
CA PHE A 250 -32.51 -44.34 -0.49
C PHE A 250 -32.28 -42.86 -0.17
N MET A 251 -31.76 -42.08 -1.12
CA MET A 251 -31.56 -40.64 -0.95
C MET A 251 -32.87 -39.86 -0.79
N ARG A 252 -33.95 -40.29 -1.46
CA ARG A 252 -35.26 -39.64 -1.37
C ARG A 252 -35.89 -39.81 0.01
N ASP A 253 -35.87 -41.04 0.53
CA ASP A 253 -36.43 -41.34 1.84
C ASP A 253 -35.60 -40.64 2.94
N LEU A 254 -34.26 -40.69 2.82
CA LEU A 254 -33.32 -39.99 3.71
C LEU A 254 -33.58 -38.47 3.74
N MET A 255 -33.81 -37.83 2.59
CA MET A 255 -34.13 -36.41 2.51
C MET A 255 -35.54 -36.07 3.02
N SER A 256 -36.46 -37.04 3.10
CA SER A 256 -37.83 -36.77 3.58
C SER A 256 -37.92 -36.64 5.11
N GLU A 257 -37.17 -37.45 5.87
CA GLU A 257 -37.25 -37.46 7.34
C GLU A 257 -36.17 -36.62 8.02
N LEU A 258 -34.95 -36.54 7.49
CA LEU A 258 -33.87 -35.77 8.13
C LEU A 258 -33.97 -34.27 7.86
N LEU A 259 -34.42 -33.84 6.69
CA LEU A 259 -34.41 -32.43 6.31
C LEU A 259 -35.29 -31.55 7.24
N PRO A 260 -36.51 -31.95 7.64
CA PRO A 260 -37.32 -31.16 8.58
C PRO A 260 -36.71 -31.08 9.98
N VAL A 261 -36.07 -32.16 10.45
CA VAL A 261 -35.40 -32.22 11.77
C VAL A 261 -34.13 -31.37 11.78
N LEU A 262 -33.36 -31.40 10.70
CA LEU A 262 -32.19 -30.54 10.51
C LEU A 262 -32.58 -29.07 10.37
N PHE A 263 -33.66 -28.73 9.65
CA PHE A 263 -34.17 -27.37 9.60
C PHE A 263 -34.65 -26.87 10.98
N ALA A 264 -35.41 -27.68 11.72
CA ALA A 264 -35.81 -27.34 13.09
C ALA A 264 -34.59 -27.16 14.02
N GLY A 265 -33.57 -28.01 13.87
CA GLY A 265 -32.29 -27.90 14.57
C GLY A 265 -31.50 -26.63 14.23
N LEU A 266 -31.38 -26.29 12.94
CA LEU A 266 -30.75 -25.04 12.49
C LEU A 266 -31.54 -23.81 12.95
N ILE A 267 -32.87 -23.86 12.97
CA ILE A 267 -33.70 -22.76 13.47
C ILE A 267 -33.50 -22.59 14.99
N LEU A 268 -33.45 -23.67 15.77
CA LEU A 268 -33.16 -23.60 17.21
C LEU A 268 -31.70 -23.24 17.56
N MET A 269 -30.74 -23.54 16.67
CA MET A 269 -29.36 -23.04 16.78
C MET A 269 -29.26 -21.56 16.40
N THR A 270 -29.81 -21.13 15.27
CA THR A 270 -29.77 -19.71 14.84
C THR A 270 -30.50 -18.79 15.83
N ILE A 271 -31.62 -19.22 16.42
CA ILE A 271 -32.30 -18.49 17.50
C ILE A 271 -31.42 -18.34 18.78
N ASN A 272 -30.48 -19.26 19.03
CA ASN A 272 -29.49 -19.14 20.12
C ASN A 272 -28.14 -18.53 19.70
N ILE A 273 -27.91 -18.32 18.40
CA ILE A 273 -26.72 -17.65 17.85
C ILE A 273 -27.02 -16.17 17.55
N GLY A 274 -28.29 -15.77 17.47
CA GLY A 274 -28.77 -14.38 17.38
C GLY A 274 -28.51 -13.50 18.62
N ALA A 275 -27.49 -13.82 19.41
CA ALA A 275 -26.82 -12.89 20.30
C ALA A 275 -25.54 -12.43 19.61
N ASP A 276 -25.69 -11.51 18.64
CA ASP A 276 -24.57 -10.96 17.88
C ASP A 276 -23.42 -10.57 18.82
N LEU A 277 -22.24 -11.14 18.57
CA LEU A 277 -20.99 -10.52 18.98
C LEU A 277 -20.85 -9.24 18.15
N ILE A 278 -21.53 -8.18 18.62
CA ILE A 278 -21.42 -6.83 18.07
C ILE A 278 -20.01 -6.37 18.42
N GLU A 279 -19.08 -6.75 17.55
CA GLU A 279 -17.79 -6.11 17.34
C GLU A 279 -18.09 -4.62 17.16
N CYS A 280 -17.35 -3.79 17.89
CA CYS A 280 -17.46 -2.34 17.77
C CYS A 280 -16.11 -1.81 17.30
N PRO A 281 -16.10 -0.82 16.40
CA PRO A 281 -14.86 -0.25 15.88
C PRO A 281 -14.02 0.38 17.00
N PRO A 282 -12.73 0.66 16.73
CA PRO A 282 -11.98 1.63 17.52
C PRO A 282 -12.75 2.94 17.67
N LEU A 283 -12.65 3.56 18.85
CA LEU A 283 -13.25 4.88 19.09
C LEU A 283 -12.41 6.02 18.50
N GLY A 284 -11.15 5.76 18.18
CA GLY A 284 -10.30 6.66 17.42
C GLY A 284 -9.27 7.40 18.27
N LEU A 285 -8.58 6.67 19.15
CA LEU A 285 -7.35 7.16 19.75
C LEU A 285 -6.22 7.16 18.71
N GLU A 286 -6.12 6.13 17.85
CA GLU A 286 -5.09 6.01 16.80
C GLU A 286 -5.26 7.04 15.66
N ASN A 287 -6.39 6.99 14.96
CA ASN A 287 -6.76 7.94 13.88
C ASN A 287 -7.02 9.40 14.34
N LEU A 288 -6.79 9.69 15.63
CA LEU A 288 -6.95 11.00 16.28
C LEU A 288 -8.38 11.55 16.43
N LYS A 289 -9.43 10.79 16.07
CA LYS A 289 -10.86 11.18 16.13
C LYS A 289 -11.37 11.47 17.55
N ILE A 290 -10.70 10.93 18.56
CA ILE A 290 -10.80 11.35 19.98
C ILE A 290 -9.87 12.53 20.21
N ASP A 291 -10.42 13.70 20.57
CA ASP A 291 -9.64 14.90 20.89
C ASP A 291 -8.72 14.71 22.10
N ASP A 292 -7.59 15.42 22.17
CA ASP A 292 -6.72 15.42 23.36
C ASP A 292 -7.45 15.91 24.63
N PHE A 293 -8.50 16.73 24.49
CA PHE A 293 -9.35 17.18 25.59
C PHE A 293 -10.26 16.07 26.17
N GLN A 294 -10.45 14.95 25.46
CA GLN A 294 -11.19 13.77 25.93
C GLN A 294 -10.29 12.80 26.72
N LEU A 295 -8.98 13.03 26.76
CA LEU A 295 -7.99 12.13 27.34
C LEU A 295 -7.47 12.69 28.67
N HIS A 296 -7.62 11.91 29.74
CA HIS A 296 -7.20 12.30 31.10
C HIS A 296 -6.36 11.19 31.76
N ALA A 297 -5.58 11.54 32.77
CA ALA A 297 -4.80 10.58 33.55
C ALA A 297 -4.61 11.01 35.00
N SER A 298 -4.37 10.05 35.88
CA SER A 298 -4.11 10.25 37.31
C SER A 298 -2.88 11.11 37.60
N THR A 299 -1.81 10.90 36.83
CA THR A 299 -0.57 11.67 36.79
C THR A 299 0.10 11.46 35.42
N MET A 300 1.10 12.29 35.11
CA MET A 300 2.02 12.08 33.99
C MET A 300 3.46 12.32 34.46
N GLN A 301 4.43 11.61 33.88
CA GLN A 301 5.86 11.75 34.23
C GLN A 301 6.45 13.08 33.72
N ARG A 302 6.09 13.48 32.50
CA ARG A 302 6.42 14.74 31.83
C ARG A 302 5.35 15.04 30.77
N TYR A 303 5.36 16.24 30.18
CA TYR A 303 4.34 16.63 29.19
C TYR A 303 4.33 15.67 27.97
N GLY A 304 5.49 15.36 27.39
CA GLY A 304 5.61 14.40 26.29
C GLY A 304 5.19 12.97 26.62
N LEU A 305 4.91 12.66 27.90
CA LEU A 305 4.34 11.39 28.37
C LEU A 305 2.93 11.55 28.97
N GLY A 306 2.21 12.60 28.55
CA GLY A 306 0.85 12.92 29.00
C GLY A 306 -0.25 12.06 28.38
N ALA A 307 -1.49 12.23 28.85
CA ALA A 307 -2.64 11.45 28.37
C ALA A 307 -2.88 11.60 26.85
N HIS A 308 -2.58 12.76 26.27
CA HIS A 308 -2.63 13.00 24.82
C HIS A 308 -1.71 12.09 23.99
N ARG A 309 -0.77 11.38 24.63
CA ARG A 309 0.15 10.41 24.02
C ARG A 309 -0.22 8.95 24.37
N GLY A 310 -1.29 8.71 25.13
CA GLY A 310 -1.78 7.36 25.49
C GLY A 310 -2.50 6.61 24.37
N ARG A 311 -2.26 6.98 23.11
CA ARG A 311 -2.94 6.48 21.90
C ARG A 311 -2.24 5.25 21.34
N LEU A 312 -2.98 4.31 20.76
CA LEU A 312 -2.40 3.15 20.09
C LEU A 312 -1.47 3.60 18.96
N ASN A 313 -0.40 2.84 18.73
CA ASN A 313 0.60 2.97 17.66
C ASN A 313 1.34 4.32 17.54
N ILE A 314 1.02 5.35 18.33
CA ILE A 314 1.71 6.65 18.28
C ILE A 314 3.23 6.49 18.47
N GLN A 315 4.01 7.16 17.63
CA GLN A 315 5.47 7.04 17.61
C GLN A 315 6.19 8.15 18.37
N ALA A 316 7.36 7.80 18.88
CA ALA A 316 8.28 8.71 19.56
C ALA A 316 9.23 9.43 18.57
N GLY A 317 9.77 10.57 19.00
CA GLY A 317 10.95 11.16 18.37
C GLY A 317 12.22 10.31 18.53
N LEU A 318 13.29 10.72 17.85
CA LEU A 318 14.63 10.10 17.98
C LEU A 318 15.27 10.35 19.36
N TYR A 319 14.80 11.36 20.07
CA TYR A 319 15.28 11.81 21.37
C TYR A 319 14.23 11.50 22.46
N GLU A 320 14.66 11.27 23.70
CA GLU A 320 13.75 11.27 24.86
C GLU A 320 13.67 12.66 25.52
N ASP A 321 12.74 12.83 26.45
CA ASP A 321 12.52 14.07 27.22
C ASP A 321 12.06 15.30 26.38
N ASP A 322 11.55 15.07 25.17
CA ASP A 322 10.94 16.09 24.33
C ASP A 322 9.41 16.22 24.54
N LEU A 323 8.71 16.84 23.58
CA LEU A 323 7.25 17.03 23.62
C LEU A 323 6.46 15.84 23.05
N TYR A 324 7.13 14.82 22.51
CA TYR A 324 6.56 13.80 21.64
C TYR A 324 7.12 12.38 21.89
N ASP A 325 7.26 11.94 23.15
CA ASP A 325 7.48 10.52 23.44
C ASP A 325 6.30 9.63 23.00
N GLY A 326 6.55 8.33 22.79
CA GLY A 326 5.58 7.38 22.24
C GLY A 326 4.67 6.67 23.26
N GLY A 327 4.04 7.39 24.19
CA GLY A 327 3.06 6.79 25.12
C GLY A 327 2.63 7.70 26.26
N TRP A 328 1.56 7.34 26.99
CA TRP A 328 1.34 7.88 28.34
C TRP A 328 2.22 7.12 29.34
N CYS A 329 2.87 7.84 30.26
CA CYS A 329 3.48 7.26 31.46
C CYS A 329 3.03 7.98 32.72
N ALA A 330 2.62 7.22 33.74
CA ALA A 330 2.28 7.79 35.04
C ALA A 330 3.52 8.34 35.76
N GLY A 331 3.38 9.44 36.48
CA GLY A 331 4.45 10.05 37.27
C GLY A 331 4.79 9.32 38.57
N ARG A 332 4.11 8.19 38.87
CA ARG A 332 4.35 7.32 40.03
C ARG A 332 4.04 5.88 39.67
N ASN A 333 4.91 4.95 40.08
CA ASN A 333 4.71 3.51 39.88
C ASN A 333 3.94 2.89 41.05
N ASP A 334 2.62 3.16 41.12
CA ASP A 334 1.72 2.63 42.15
C ASP A 334 0.36 2.15 41.58
N PRO A 335 -0.42 1.30 42.29
CA PRO A 335 -1.67 0.75 41.77
C PRO A 335 -2.87 1.71 41.77
N LEU A 336 -2.67 3.00 42.08
CA LEU A 336 -3.74 4.03 42.05
C LEU A 336 -3.79 4.77 40.70
N GLN A 337 -2.80 4.55 39.82
CA GLN A 337 -2.71 5.27 38.55
C GLN A 337 -3.78 4.81 37.54
N TRP A 338 -4.21 5.71 36.67
CA TRP A 338 -5.20 5.42 35.63
C TRP A 338 -5.04 6.34 34.41
N PHE A 339 -5.46 5.80 33.26
CA PHE A 339 -5.72 6.51 32.02
C PHE A 339 -7.24 6.53 31.79
N GLU A 340 -7.79 7.61 31.23
CA GLU A 340 -9.22 7.84 31.05
C GLU A 340 -9.55 8.38 29.66
N VAL A 341 -10.65 7.89 29.09
CA VAL A 341 -11.26 8.40 27.86
C VAL A 341 -12.72 8.78 28.14
N ASP A 342 -13.09 10.02 27.80
CA ASP A 342 -14.48 10.46 27.71
C ASP A 342 -15.02 10.24 26.29
N ALA A 343 -15.98 9.33 26.10
CA ALA A 343 -16.60 9.09 24.80
C ALA A 343 -17.61 10.17 24.38
N ARG A 344 -17.77 11.25 25.16
CA ARG A 344 -18.70 12.40 25.03
C ARG A 344 -20.20 12.07 25.11
N ARG A 345 -20.59 10.91 24.59
CA ARG A 345 -21.94 10.32 24.61
C ARG A 345 -21.92 8.98 25.36
N LEU A 346 -23.11 8.41 25.62
CA LEU A 346 -23.19 7.02 26.09
C LEU A 346 -22.71 6.09 24.98
N THR A 347 -21.81 5.17 25.33
CA THR A 347 -21.13 4.26 24.41
C THR A 347 -21.13 2.85 24.99
N LYS A 348 -21.47 1.87 24.16
CA LYS A 348 -21.41 0.45 24.44
C LYS A 348 -19.97 -0.02 24.22
N PHE A 349 -19.16 0.01 25.28
CA PHE A 349 -17.79 -0.47 25.25
C PHE A 349 -17.75 -2.00 25.17
N THR A 350 -16.87 -2.54 24.31
CA THR A 350 -16.73 -3.98 24.03
C THR A 350 -15.33 -4.51 24.30
N GLY A 351 -14.30 -3.67 24.33
CA GLY A 351 -12.93 -4.12 24.55
C GLY A 351 -11.93 -2.97 24.70
N VAL A 352 -10.68 -3.35 24.97
CA VAL A 352 -9.52 -2.46 25.07
C VAL A 352 -8.34 -3.12 24.35
N ILE A 353 -7.58 -2.35 23.59
CA ILE A 353 -6.28 -2.75 23.04
C ILE A 353 -5.22 -1.99 23.82
N THR A 354 -4.19 -2.69 24.31
CA THR A 354 -3.04 -2.06 24.96
C THR A 354 -1.74 -2.34 24.21
N GLN A 355 -0.80 -1.41 24.26
CA GLN A 355 0.53 -1.49 23.69
C GLN A 355 1.51 -0.79 24.66
N GLY A 356 2.81 -1.14 24.64
CA GLY A 356 3.79 -0.45 25.49
C GLY A 356 4.22 0.90 24.92
N ARG A 357 5.14 1.59 25.59
CA ARG A 357 5.71 2.86 25.12
C ARG A 357 6.65 2.64 23.93
N SER A 358 6.40 3.32 22.82
CA SER A 358 7.41 3.51 21.77
C SER A 358 8.52 4.43 22.32
N SER A 359 9.75 3.94 22.20
CA SER A 359 11.01 4.64 22.44
C SER A 359 12.14 3.76 21.91
N VAL A 360 13.19 4.35 21.33
CA VAL A 360 14.41 3.60 20.96
C VAL A 360 15.22 3.17 22.20
N TRP A 361 15.12 3.94 23.28
CA TRP A 361 16.04 3.90 24.43
C TRP A 361 15.45 3.22 25.67
N SER A 362 14.13 3.28 25.83
CA SER A 362 13.39 2.76 26.99
C SER A 362 12.52 1.54 26.65
N SER A 363 12.06 0.87 27.70
CA SER A 363 11.27 -0.37 27.64
C SER A 363 10.24 -0.39 28.78
N ASP A 364 9.08 0.21 28.54
CA ASP A 364 8.01 0.38 29.53
C ASP A 364 6.67 -0.15 29.00
N TRP A 365 5.98 -1.01 29.78
CA TRP A 365 4.63 -1.49 29.45
C TRP A 365 3.87 -2.01 30.67
N VAL A 366 2.54 -1.98 30.58
CA VAL A 366 1.61 -2.55 31.57
C VAL A 366 1.36 -4.03 31.28
N THR A 367 1.48 -4.87 32.31
CA THR A 367 1.37 -6.35 32.20
C THR A 367 0.04 -6.90 32.71
N LEU A 368 -0.59 -6.23 33.68
CA LEU A 368 -1.97 -6.49 34.12
C LEU A 368 -2.69 -5.18 34.40
N TYR A 369 -3.97 -5.10 34.05
CA TYR A 369 -4.84 -3.96 34.36
C TYR A 369 -6.26 -4.40 34.73
N ARG A 370 -7.06 -3.47 35.26
CA ARG A 370 -8.54 -3.60 35.33
C ARG A 370 -9.19 -2.41 34.67
N VAL A 371 -10.40 -2.60 34.16
CA VAL A 371 -11.22 -1.52 33.58
C VAL A 371 -12.25 -1.04 34.62
N LEU A 372 -12.38 0.28 34.73
CA LEU A 372 -13.39 0.99 35.51
C LEU A 372 -14.27 1.77 34.54
N LEU A 373 -15.59 1.85 34.79
CA LEU A 373 -16.55 2.58 33.97
C LEU A 373 -17.33 3.59 34.81
N SER A 374 -17.77 4.69 34.18
CA SER A 374 -18.54 5.75 34.82
C SER A 374 -19.48 6.48 33.84
N ASN A 375 -20.56 7.08 34.37
CA ASN A 375 -21.46 7.97 33.63
C ASN A 375 -21.30 9.45 34.00
N ASP A 376 -20.57 9.75 35.09
CA ASP A 376 -20.51 11.07 35.74
C ASP A 376 -19.07 11.53 36.03
N SER A 377 -18.04 10.74 35.65
CA SER A 377 -16.61 10.89 36.00
C SER A 377 -16.26 10.82 37.50
N HIS A 378 -17.25 10.64 38.38
CA HIS A 378 -17.11 10.68 39.84
C HIS A 378 -17.31 9.31 40.49
N THR A 379 -18.36 8.59 40.09
CA THR A 379 -18.68 7.24 40.56
C THR A 379 -18.16 6.21 39.57
N TRP A 380 -17.33 5.28 40.04
CA TRP A 380 -16.57 4.35 39.21
C TRP A 380 -16.85 2.89 39.58
N VAL A 381 -17.25 2.10 38.60
CA VAL A 381 -17.57 0.68 38.76
C VAL A 381 -16.56 -0.16 37.99
N ALA A 382 -15.83 -1.03 38.69
CA ALA A 382 -14.95 -2.00 38.04
C ALA A 382 -15.74 -3.05 37.25
N LEU A 383 -15.24 -3.45 36.08
CA LEU A 383 -15.73 -4.66 35.40
C LEU A 383 -15.53 -5.89 36.28
N LYS A 384 -16.49 -6.81 36.25
CA LYS A 384 -16.53 -7.99 37.11
C LYS A 384 -16.90 -9.25 36.33
N ASN A 385 -16.25 -10.36 36.69
CA ASN A 385 -16.72 -11.70 36.34
C ASN A 385 -17.44 -12.28 37.56
N GLY A 386 -18.78 -12.27 37.52
CA GLY A 386 -19.62 -12.55 38.68
C GLY A 386 -19.37 -11.57 39.82
N THR A 387 -18.84 -12.07 40.94
CA THR A 387 -18.57 -11.26 42.15
C THR A 387 -17.16 -10.68 42.22
N ARG A 388 -16.21 -11.15 41.39
CA ARG A 388 -14.80 -10.71 41.40
C ARG A 388 -14.54 -9.65 40.35
N GLU A 389 -13.69 -8.68 40.66
CA GLU A 389 -13.17 -7.75 39.65
C GLU A 389 -12.39 -8.51 38.56
N LEU A 390 -12.55 -8.06 37.31
CA LEU A 390 -11.88 -8.65 36.17
C LEU A 390 -10.50 -8.02 35.98
N LEU A 391 -9.47 -8.87 35.97
CA LEU A 391 -8.10 -8.51 35.60
C LEU A 391 -7.86 -8.97 34.16
N PHE A 392 -7.35 -8.06 33.34
CA PHE A 392 -6.97 -8.28 31.95
C PHE A 392 -5.46 -8.45 31.83
N ILE A 393 -5.03 -9.25 30.87
CA ILE A 393 -3.61 -9.47 30.58
C ILE A 393 -3.19 -8.43 29.54
N GLY A 394 -2.25 -7.57 29.93
CA GLY A 394 -1.66 -6.57 29.04
C GLY A 394 -0.48 -7.14 28.26
N ASN A 395 0.47 -6.27 27.94
CA ASN A 395 1.57 -6.57 27.04
C ASN A 395 2.69 -7.37 27.73
N LYS A 396 3.48 -8.07 26.90
CA LYS A 396 4.68 -8.83 27.31
C LYS A 396 5.98 -8.13 26.90
N GLU A 397 5.90 -7.21 25.94
CA GLU A 397 6.93 -6.27 25.49
C GLU A 397 6.23 -4.97 25.02
N LYS A 398 6.86 -4.10 24.21
CA LYS A 398 6.36 -2.74 23.96
C LYS A 398 5.70 -2.49 22.59
N GLU A 399 6.00 -3.27 21.54
CA GLU A 399 5.53 -2.95 20.18
C GLU A 399 4.26 -3.69 19.77
N ILE A 400 4.08 -4.95 20.16
CA ILE A 400 2.90 -5.77 19.78
C ILE A 400 1.66 -5.34 20.57
N PRO A 401 0.57 -4.91 19.92
CA PRO A 401 -0.72 -4.65 20.55
C PRO A 401 -1.35 -5.91 21.16
N VAL A 402 -2.15 -5.75 22.21
CA VAL A 402 -2.87 -6.85 22.88
C VAL A 402 -4.32 -6.44 23.13
N GLN A 403 -5.23 -6.98 22.31
CA GLN A 403 -6.68 -6.84 22.47
C GLN A 403 -7.19 -7.69 23.65
N ASN A 404 -8.08 -7.10 24.45
CA ASN A 404 -8.87 -7.80 25.45
C ASN A 404 -10.35 -7.41 25.25
N THR A 405 -11.18 -8.36 24.83
CA THR A 405 -12.64 -8.17 24.74
C THR A 405 -13.30 -8.37 26.11
N PHE A 406 -14.42 -7.68 26.32
CA PHE A 406 -15.19 -7.76 27.56
C PHE A 406 -16.16 -8.95 27.51
N PRO A 407 -16.27 -9.78 28.58
CA PRO A 407 -17.18 -10.94 28.59
C PRO A 407 -18.66 -10.61 28.35
N ARG A 408 -19.05 -9.34 28.54
CA ARG A 408 -20.29 -8.72 28.07
C ARG A 408 -20.01 -7.24 27.73
N PRO A 409 -20.57 -6.67 26.67
CA PRO A 409 -20.51 -5.24 26.42
C PRO A 409 -21.18 -4.44 27.56
N VAL A 410 -20.67 -3.24 27.86
CA VAL A 410 -21.22 -2.39 28.92
C VAL A 410 -21.39 -0.96 28.42
N VAL A 411 -22.57 -0.38 28.64
CA VAL A 411 -22.86 1.01 28.28
C VAL A 411 -22.41 1.94 29.41
N ALA A 412 -21.52 2.88 29.08
CA ALA A 412 -21.10 3.98 29.97
C ALA A 412 -20.71 5.22 29.13
N ARG A 413 -20.35 6.35 29.75
CA ARG A 413 -19.74 7.49 29.03
C ARG A 413 -18.22 7.51 29.12
N TYR A 414 -17.70 7.24 30.32
CA TYR A 414 -16.27 7.30 30.62
C TYR A 414 -15.72 5.90 30.87
N ILE A 415 -14.53 5.66 30.36
CA ILE A 415 -13.74 4.44 30.61
C ILE A 415 -12.39 4.80 31.21
N ARG A 416 -11.98 4.06 32.25
CA ARG A 416 -10.67 4.16 32.91
C ARG A 416 -9.95 2.83 32.85
N ILE A 417 -8.70 2.85 32.42
CA ILE A 417 -7.78 1.72 32.54
C ILE A 417 -6.91 1.96 33.77
N ASN A 418 -6.96 1.06 34.75
CA ASN A 418 -6.17 1.11 35.99
C ASN A 418 -5.12 -0.02 36.00
N PRO A 419 -3.85 0.28 35.67
CA PRO A 419 -2.74 -0.66 35.78
C PRO A 419 -2.62 -1.28 37.18
N ARG A 420 -2.33 -2.59 37.21
CA ARG A 420 -2.18 -3.40 38.43
C ARG A 420 -0.78 -4.01 38.55
N SER A 421 -0.14 -4.31 37.42
CA SER A 421 1.30 -4.58 37.33
C SER A 421 1.85 -4.10 35.98
N TRP A 422 3.15 -3.88 35.92
CA TRP A 422 3.91 -3.38 34.77
C TRP A 422 5.23 -4.17 34.65
N TYR A 423 6.05 -3.85 33.66
CA TYR A 423 7.38 -4.44 33.51
C TYR A 423 8.27 -4.10 34.71
N SER A 424 8.89 -5.11 35.34
CA SER A 424 9.67 -4.93 36.58
C SER A 424 10.96 -4.13 36.42
N GLY A 425 11.42 -3.89 35.18
CA GLY A 425 12.57 -3.04 34.86
C GLY A 425 12.20 -1.66 34.33
N GLY A 426 10.92 -1.29 34.31
CA GLY A 426 10.41 -0.04 33.77
C GLY A 426 9.25 0.55 34.58
N SER A 427 8.51 1.47 33.98
CA SER A 427 7.42 2.22 34.63
C SER A 427 6.03 1.85 34.11
N ILE A 428 5.00 2.38 34.77
CA ILE A 428 3.61 2.34 34.29
C ILE A 428 3.50 3.24 33.05
N CYS A 429 3.65 2.64 31.88
CA CYS A 429 3.43 3.29 30.59
C CYS A 429 2.57 2.44 29.67
N MET A 430 1.73 3.07 28.85
CA MET A 430 0.94 2.40 27.82
C MET A 430 0.45 3.34 26.71
N ARG A 431 0.28 2.75 25.53
CA ARG A 431 -0.47 3.19 24.36
C ARG A 431 -1.78 2.38 24.31
N THR A 432 -2.91 2.98 23.92
CA THR A 432 -4.24 2.34 24.03
C THR A 432 -5.21 2.72 22.91
N GLU A 433 -6.10 1.79 22.57
CA GLU A 433 -7.33 2.03 21.81
C GLU A 433 -8.52 1.38 22.54
N ILE A 434 -9.72 1.93 22.35
CA ILE A 434 -10.94 1.51 23.03
C ILE A 434 -11.96 1.07 21.98
N LEU A 435 -12.43 -0.17 22.07
CA LEU A 435 -13.47 -0.69 21.18
C LEU A 435 -14.85 -0.34 21.75
N GLY A 436 -15.70 0.34 20.98
CA GLY A 436 -17.02 0.74 21.48
C GLY A 436 -17.96 1.38 20.48
N CYS A 437 -19.25 1.01 20.53
CA CYS A 437 -20.28 1.55 19.66
C CYS A 437 -21.01 2.70 20.37
N PRO A 438 -21.00 3.94 19.85
CA PRO A 438 -21.81 5.02 20.42
C PRO A 438 -23.31 4.68 20.38
N MET A 439 -24.03 4.93 21.48
CA MET A 439 -25.47 4.68 21.54
C MET A 439 -26.24 5.73 20.71
N PRO A 440 -27.29 5.34 19.97
CA PRO A 440 -28.10 6.27 19.21
C PRO A 440 -28.92 7.17 20.15
N ASP A 441 -28.66 8.48 20.11
CA ASP A 441 -29.45 9.50 20.80
C ASP A 441 -30.47 10.13 19.83
N PRO A 442 -31.79 9.92 20.02
CA PRO A 442 -32.81 10.46 19.12
C PRO A 442 -32.93 11.99 19.17
N ASN A 443 -32.37 12.66 20.19
CA ASN A 443 -32.40 14.12 20.32
C ASN A 443 -31.16 14.81 19.71
N ASN A 444 -30.07 14.08 19.48
CA ASN A 444 -28.79 14.67 19.06
C ASN A 444 -28.64 14.77 17.54
N TYR A 445 -29.57 15.51 16.92
CA TYR A 445 -29.66 15.72 15.47
C TYR A 445 -28.37 16.29 14.83
N TYR A 446 -27.59 17.07 15.59
CA TYR A 446 -26.45 17.80 15.06
C TYR A 446 -25.25 16.91 14.68
N HIS A 447 -24.99 15.81 15.39
CA HIS A 447 -23.84 14.95 15.07
C HIS A 447 -23.98 14.20 13.74
N ARG A 448 -25.20 13.86 13.31
CA ARG A 448 -25.45 13.20 12.01
C ARG A 448 -25.18 14.11 10.79
N ARG A 449 -24.76 15.36 11.00
CA ARG A 449 -24.26 16.26 9.94
C ARG A 449 -22.73 16.30 9.82
N ASN A 450 -22.02 15.76 10.81
CA ASN A 450 -20.55 15.76 10.86
C ASN A 450 -19.95 14.40 10.48
N GLU A 451 -20.75 13.34 10.49
CA GLU A 451 -20.38 12.04 9.92
C GLU A 451 -20.33 12.17 8.39
N ILE A 452 -19.11 12.06 7.82
CA ILE A 452 -18.87 12.19 6.38
C ILE A 452 -19.48 10.97 5.68
N THR A 453 -20.63 11.19 5.08
CA THR A 453 -21.36 10.18 4.30
C THR A 453 -21.05 10.40 2.83
N THR A 454 -20.24 9.51 2.27
CA THR A 454 -20.00 9.47 0.82
C THR A 454 -21.30 9.14 0.08
N THR A 455 -21.43 9.67 -1.13
CA THR A 455 -22.51 9.33 -2.07
C THR A 455 -22.14 8.17 -3.01
N ASP A 456 -20.87 7.76 -3.01
CA ASP A 456 -20.33 6.84 -4.00
C ASP A 456 -20.64 5.39 -3.62
N ASN A 457 -21.20 4.61 -4.55
CA ASN A 457 -21.58 3.21 -4.30
C ASN A 457 -20.38 2.27 -4.60
N LEU A 458 -19.41 2.24 -3.68
CA LEU A 458 -18.16 1.49 -3.77
C LEU A 458 -18.09 0.40 -2.67
N ASP A 459 -17.28 -0.64 -2.89
CA ASP A 459 -17.04 -1.71 -1.90
C ASP A 459 -16.03 -1.22 -0.83
N PHE A 460 -16.54 -0.72 0.31
CA PHE A 460 -15.75 -0.18 1.43
C PHE A 460 -15.46 -1.25 2.48
N LYS A 461 -14.33 -1.95 2.30
CA LYS A 461 -13.79 -2.99 3.21
C LYS A 461 -12.30 -3.21 2.93
N HIS A 462 -11.64 -4.07 3.69
CA HIS A 462 -10.30 -4.56 3.36
C HIS A 462 -10.38 -5.76 2.42
N HIS A 463 -9.74 -5.67 1.27
CA HIS A 463 -9.81 -6.75 0.28
C HIS A 463 -8.70 -7.76 0.53
N SER A 464 -9.02 -9.02 0.84
CA SER A 464 -8.03 -10.11 0.77
C SER A 464 -7.37 -10.16 -0.62
N TYR A 465 -6.18 -10.75 -0.78
CA TYR A 465 -5.58 -10.88 -2.13
C TYR A 465 -6.54 -11.57 -3.12
N LYS A 466 -7.37 -12.53 -2.67
CA LYS A 466 -8.40 -13.15 -3.49
C LYS A 466 -9.47 -12.13 -3.95
N GLU A 467 -10.04 -11.40 -3.02
CA GLU A 467 -11.10 -10.41 -3.31
C GLU A 467 -10.60 -9.23 -4.12
N MET A 468 -9.35 -8.79 -3.90
CA MET A 468 -8.70 -7.77 -4.72
C MET A 468 -8.73 -8.15 -6.21
N ARG A 469 -8.32 -9.40 -6.55
CA ARG A 469 -8.40 -9.90 -7.93
C ARG A 469 -9.85 -9.93 -8.45
N GLN A 470 -10.79 -10.35 -7.61
CA GLN A 470 -12.20 -10.46 -7.99
C GLN A 470 -12.84 -9.09 -8.23
N LEU A 471 -12.50 -8.07 -7.42
CA LEU A 471 -12.93 -6.69 -7.61
C LEU A 471 -12.36 -6.13 -8.91
N MET A 472 -11.04 -6.27 -9.14
CA MET A 472 -10.42 -5.86 -10.40
C MET A 472 -11.12 -6.52 -11.60
N LYS A 473 -11.38 -7.84 -11.52
CA LYS A 473 -12.13 -8.58 -12.55
C LYS A 473 -13.53 -8.00 -12.78
N VAL A 474 -14.30 -7.73 -11.72
CA VAL A 474 -15.65 -7.14 -11.83
C VAL A 474 -15.63 -5.75 -12.46
N VAL A 475 -14.70 -4.88 -12.07
CA VAL A 475 -14.57 -3.54 -12.70
C VAL A 475 -14.18 -3.67 -14.18
N ASN A 476 -13.32 -4.63 -14.52
CA ASN A 476 -12.95 -4.91 -15.91
C ASN A 476 -14.14 -5.49 -16.72
N GLU A 477 -15.00 -6.29 -16.10
CA GLU A 477 -16.24 -6.81 -16.73
C GLU A 477 -17.31 -5.71 -16.88
N MET A 478 -17.30 -4.68 -16.03
CA MET A 478 -18.16 -3.49 -16.15
C MET A 478 -17.70 -2.50 -17.24
N CYS A 479 -16.38 -2.32 -17.40
CA CYS A 479 -15.80 -1.33 -18.31
C CYS A 479 -14.82 -1.89 -19.37
N PRO A 480 -15.07 -3.06 -20.00
CA PRO A 480 -14.07 -3.81 -20.78
C PRO A 480 -13.51 -3.10 -22.02
N ASN A 481 -14.18 -2.05 -22.49
CA ASN A 481 -13.71 -1.23 -23.62
C ASN A 481 -12.67 -0.17 -23.21
N ILE A 482 -12.48 0.09 -21.91
CA ILE A 482 -11.56 1.11 -21.40
C ILE A 482 -10.65 0.61 -20.26
N THR A 483 -10.63 -0.71 -20.00
CA THR A 483 -9.86 -1.31 -18.90
C THR A 483 -9.13 -2.56 -19.35
N ARG A 484 -7.98 -2.83 -18.74
CA ARG A 484 -7.24 -4.08 -18.92
C ARG A 484 -6.50 -4.47 -17.64
N ILE A 485 -6.48 -5.76 -17.32
CA ILE A 485 -5.70 -6.30 -16.20
C ILE A 485 -4.47 -7.02 -16.74
N TYR A 486 -3.27 -6.62 -16.30
CA TYR A 486 -2.03 -7.32 -16.63
C TYR A 486 -1.17 -7.61 -15.39
N ASN A 487 -0.21 -8.53 -15.51
CA ASN A 487 0.68 -8.93 -14.43
C ASN A 487 2.12 -8.46 -14.70
N ILE A 488 2.75 -7.79 -13.74
CA ILE A 488 4.14 -7.31 -13.88
C ILE A 488 5.20 -8.28 -13.35
N GLY A 489 4.82 -9.25 -12.52
CA GLY A 489 5.79 -10.18 -11.93
C GLY A 489 5.17 -11.16 -10.94
N LYS A 490 5.93 -11.51 -9.89
CA LYS A 490 5.42 -12.29 -8.75
C LYS A 490 6.10 -11.86 -7.46
N SER A 491 5.37 -11.97 -6.34
CA SER A 491 5.95 -11.90 -5.00
C SER A 491 6.81 -13.13 -4.72
N TYR A 492 7.55 -13.08 -3.60
CA TYR A 492 8.31 -14.24 -3.10
C TYR A 492 7.45 -15.51 -2.98
N SER A 493 6.24 -15.42 -2.43
CA SER A 493 5.31 -16.55 -2.26
C SER A 493 4.54 -16.91 -3.54
N GLY A 494 4.86 -16.26 -4.67
CA GLY A 494 4.36 -16.59 -5.99
C GLY A 494 3.06 -15.90 -6.39
N GLN A 495 2.54 -14.99 -5.56
CA GLN A 495 1.37 -14.16 -5.84
C GLN A 495 1.66 -13.21 -7.01
N LYS A 496 0.69 -12.95 -7.88
CA LYS A 496 0.87 -12.14 -9.10
C LYS A 496 0.73 -10.65 -8.73
N LEU A 497 1.64 -9.81 -9.21
CA LEU A 497 1.53 -8.35 -9.05
C LEU A 497 0.68 -7.81 -10.20
N TYR A 498 -0.62 -7.72 -9.97
CA TYR A 498 -1.59 -7.24 -10.96
C TYR A 498 -1.65 -5.71 -11.01
N ALA A 499 -1.49 -5.15 -12.21
CA ALA A 499 -1.77 -3.75 -12.52
C ALA A 499 -3.10 -3.64 -13.28
N PHE A 500 -3.83 -2.56 -13.01
CA PHE A 500 -5.07 -2.18 -13.69
C PHE A 500 -4.82 -1.00 -14.62
N GLU A 501 -5.03 -1.21 -15.91
CA GLU A 501 -4.87 -0.21 -16.97
C GLU A 501 -6.22 0.47 -17.24
N ILE A 502 -6.23 1.79 -17.41
CA ILE A 502 -7.40 2.58 -17.85
C ILE A 502 -6.96 3.59 -18.92
N SER A 503 -7.55 3.50 -20.11
CA SER A 503 -7.39 4.35 -21.31
C SER A 503 -8.53 3.95 -22.29
N ASP A 504 -8.88 4.74 -23.30
CA ASP A 504 -9.85 4.30 -24.33
C ASP A 504 -9.27 3.45 -25.47
N ASN A 505 -7.95 3.22 -25.50
CA ASN A 505 -7.31 2.15 -26.28
C ASN A 505 -6.47 1.19 -25.39
N PRO A 506 -7.10 0.45 -24.45
CA PRO A 506 -6.39 -0.33 -23.44
C PRO A 506 -5.60 -1.48 -24.07
N GLY A 507 -4.28 -1.45 -23.90
CA GLY A 507 -3.33 -2.40 -24.48
C GLY A 507 -2.16 -1.70 -25.18
N GLU A 508 -2.45 -0.65 -25.93
CA GLU A 508 -1.53 0.04 -26.83
C GLU A 508 -1.07 1.39 -26.24
N HIS A 509 -0.05 2.01 -26.82
CA HIS A 509 0.45 3.33 -26.40
C HIS A 509 0.15 4.34 -27.53
N GLU A 510 -0.65 5.36 -27.26
CA GLU A 510 -1.01 6.34 -28.28
C GLU A 510 -0.05 7.54 -28.34
N LEU A 511 0.24 7.98 -29.57
CA LEU A 511 1.27 8.98 -29.85
C LEU A 511 0.96 10.33 -29.17
N GLY A 512 1.73 10.66 -28.12
CA GLY A 512 1.55 11.86 -27.31
C GLY A 512 0.54 11.74 -26.17
N GLU A 513 -0.04 10.56 -25.92
CA GLU A 513 -0.77 10.20 -24.71
C GLU A 513 0.25 9.92 -23.58
N PRO A 514 0.29 10.72 -22.49
CA PRO A 514 1.18 10.44 -21.37
C PRO A 514 0.75 9.20 -20.58
N GLU A 515 1.73 8.38 -20.25
CA GLU A 515 1.61 7.25 -19.33
C GLU A 515 1.73 7.75 -17.88
N PHE A 516 0.73 7.45 -17.05
CA PHE A 516 0.67 7.77 -15.62
C PHE A 516 0.65 6.49 -14.76
N ARG A 517 1.23 6.53 -13.54
CA ARG A 517 1.04 5.43 -12.56
C ARG A 517 0.69 5.86 -11.14
N TYR A 518 -0.21 5.09 -10.51
CA TYR A 518 -0.27 4.98 -9.06
C TYR A 518 0.18 3.59 -8.61
N THR A 519 0.88 3.54 -7.49
CA THR A 519 1.29 2.31 -6.82
C THR A 519 0.94 2.37 -5.34
N ALA A 520 0.70 1.23 -4.70
CA ALA A 520 0.42 1.15 -3.27
C ALA A 520 0.91 -0.18 -2.66
N GLY A 521 0.93 -0.22 -1.33
CA GLY A 521 1.26 -1.44 -0.58
C GLY A 521 2.69 -1.93 -0.83
N SER A 522 3.67 -1.04 -1.01
CA SER A 522 5.10 -1.42 -0.96
C SER A 522 5.50 -1.88 0.43
N HIS A 523 4.87 -1.30 1.46
CA HIS A 523 4.78 -1.84 2.79
C HIS A 523 3.42 -2.52 2.93
N GLY A 524 3.38 -3.80 3.29
CA GLY A 524 2.13 -4.57 3.28
C GLY A 524 1.10 -4.12 4.33
N ASN A 525 1.56 -3.53 5.43
CA ASN A 525 0.71 -2.96 6.48
C ASN A 525 0.28 -1.50 6.24
N GLU A 526 0.67 -0.87 5.12
CA GLU A 526 0.22 0.48 4.76
C GLU A 526 -0.95 0.38 3.78
N VAL A 527 -2.09 -0.04 4.35
CA VAL A 527 -3.26 -0.59 3.64
C VAL A 527 -4.15 0.48 3.02
N LEU A 528 -4.24 1.68 3.61
CA LEU A 528 -5.14 2.73 3.08
C LEU A 528 -4.86 3.03 1.61
N GLY A 529 -3.58 3.09 1.19
CA GLY A 529 -3.21 3.28 -0.21
C GLY A 529 -3.70 2.16 -1.15
N ARG A 530 -3.72 0.90 -0.69
CA ARG A 530 -4.21 -0.26 -1.47
C ARG A 530 -5.70 -0.08 -1.75
N GLU A 531 -6.48 0.17 -0.70
CA GLU A 531 -7.94 0.28 -0.80
C GLU A 531 -8.36 1.54 -1.58
N LEU A 532 -7.68 2.67 -1.40
CA LEU A 532 -7.90 3.88 -2.21
C LEU A 532 -7.75 3.63 -3.72
N LEU A 533 -6.82 2.77 -4.16
CA LEU A 533 -6.69 2.44 -5.59
C LEU A 533 -7.79 1.48 -6.08
N LEU A 534 -8.29 0.57 -5.25
CA LEU A 534 -9.42 -0.30 -5.59
C LEU A 534 -10.75 0.48 -5.63
N LEU A 535 -10.91 1.48 -4.77
CA LEU A 535 -12.01 2.45 -4.81
C LEU A 535 -11.90 3.35 -6.06
N LEU A 536 -10.71 3.82 -6.42
CA LEU A 536 -10.47 4.62 -7.62
C LEU A 536 -10.80 3.86 -8.91
N MET A 537 -10.45 2.57 -9.02
CA MET A 537 -10.83 1.72 -10.17
C MET A 537 -12.35 1.68 -10.36
N GLN A 538 -13.09 1.40 -9.28
CA GLN A 538 -14.55 1.37 -9.28
C GLN A 538 -15.13 2.73 -9.68
N PHE A 539 -14.69 3.81 -9.01
CA PHE A 539 -15.16 5.17 -9.22
C PHE A 539 -14.95 5.63 -10.67
N MET A 540 -13.75 5.43 -11.24
CA MET A 540 -13.47 5.83 -12.61
C MET A 540 -14.33 5.09 -13.63
N CYS A 541 -14.58 3.80 -13.44
CA CYS A 541 -15.50 3.03 -14.29
C CYS A 541 -16.95 3.53 -14.16
N GLN A 542 -17.46 3.70 -12.93
CA GLN A 542 -18.81 4.20 -12.67
C GLN A 542 -19.03 5.59 -13.28
N GLU A 543 -18.09 6.52 -13.09
CA GLU A 543 -18.21 7.89 -13.60
C GLU A 543 -18.01 8.00 -15.12
N TYR A 544 -17.19 7.13 -15.72
CA TYR A 544 -17.09 7.03 -17.18
C TYR A 544 -18.43 6.57 -17.80
N LEU A 545 -19.07 5.56 -17.21
CA LEU A 545 -20.40 5.07 -17.61
C LEU A 545 -21.50 6.12 -17.39
N SER A 546 -21.46 6.85 -16.27
CA SER A 546 -22.31 8.02 -15.96
C SER A 546 -22.03 9.24 -16.84
N ARG A 547 -20.99 9.18 -17.69
CA ARG A 547 -20.57 10.21 -18.65
C ARG A 547 -20.04 11.51 -18.02
N ASN A 548 -19.42 11.43 -16.84
CA ASN A 548 -18.74 12.57 -16.23
C ASN A 548 -17.67 13.13 -17.19
N PRO A 549 -17.75 14.42 -17.61
CA PRO A 549 -16.86 14.97 -18.61
C PRO A 549 -15.39 15.05 -18.14
N ARG A 550 -15.13 15.17 -16.83
CA ARG A 550 -13.77 15.18 -16.27
C ARG A 550 -13.14 13.79 -16.40
N ILE A 551 -13.83 12.76 -15.92
CA ILE A 551 -13.33 11.38 -15.94
C ILE A 551 -13.22 10.86 -17.37
N ARG A 552 -14.20 11.15 -18.24
CA ARG A 552 -14.10 10.80 -19.67
C ARG A 552 -12.91 11.48 -20.35
N ARG A 553 -12.67 12.78 -20.09
CA ARG A 553 -11.49 13.48 -20.62
C ARG A 553 -10.19 12.89 -20.09
N LEU A 554 -10.13 12.57 -18.80
CA LEU A 554 -8.92 12.00 -18.19
C LEU A 554 -8.56 10.65 -18.82
N VAL A 555 -9.56 9.77 -19.05
CA VAL A 555 -9.40 8.47 -19.73
C VAL A 555 -9.12 8.61 -21.24
N HIS A 556 -9.57 9.69 -21.88
CA HIS A 556 -9.39 9.98 -23.33
C HIS A 556 -8.13 10.79 -23.66
N GLU A 557 -7.38 11.23 -22.64
CA GLU A 557 -6.14 11.96 -22.82
C GLU A 557 -4.96 11.31 -22.08
N THR A 558 -5.18 10.25 -21.28
CA THR A 558 -4.18 9.68 -20.37
C THR A 558 -4.27 8.17 -20.26
N ARG A 559 -3.13 7.49 -20.33
CA ARG A 559 -3.04 6.06 -20.03
C ARG A 559 -2.61 5.84 -18.58
N ILE A 560 -3.52 5.29 -17.79
CA ILE A 560 -3.43 5.24 -16.33
C ILE A 560 -3.18 3.81 -15.88
N HIS A 561 -2.14 3.58 -15.08
CA HIS A 561 -1.82 2.26 -14.53
C HIS A 561 -1.87 2.28 -13.00
N LEU A 562 -2.73 1.46 -12.41
CA LEU A 562 -2.96 1.40 -10.96
C LEU A 562 -2.49 0.03 -10.42
N LEU A 563 -1.47 0.02 -9.56
CA LEU A 563 -0.92 -1.17 -8.92
C LEU A 563 -1.25 -1.15 -7.42
N PRO A 564 -2.36 -1.79 -6.98
CA PRO A 564 -2.88 -1.66 -5.61
C PRO A 564 -2.02 -2.37 -4.54
N SER A 565 -1.18 -3.34 -4.92
CA SER A 565 -0.45 -4.16 -3.96
C SER A 565 0.89 -4.63 -4.53
N ILE A 566 1.96 -3.91 -4.22
CA ILE A 566 3.34 -4.33 -4.48
C ILE A 566 3.75 -5.54 -3.62
N ASN A 567 3.39 -5.53 -2.33
CA ASN A 567 3.79 -6.52 -1.32
C ASN A 567 2.57 -7.29 -0.75
N PRO A 568 1.91 -8.16 -1.56
CA PRO A 568 0.76 -8.94 -1.07
C PRO A 568 1.14 -9.88 0.08
N ASP A 569 2.35 -10.46 0.04
CA ASP A 569 2.90 -11.33 1.11
C ASP A 569 3.08 -10.61 2.45
N GLY A 570 3.32 -9.30 2.42
CA GLY A 570 3.34 -8.45 3.61
C GLY A 570 1.92 -8.13 4.09
N TYR A 571 1.03 -7.81 3.14
CA TYR A 571 -0.37 -7.49 3.42
C TYR A 571 -1.10 -8.64 4.12
N ASP A 572 -0.99 -9.86 3.59
CA ASP A 572 -1.71 -11.02 4.15
C ASP A 572 -1.32 -11.28 5.63
N LYS A 573 -0.06 -11.02 6.03
CA LYS A 573 0.40 -11.12 7.44
C LYS A 573 -0.16 -10.02 8.34
N ALA A 574 -0.37 -8.82 7.79
CA ALA A 574 -0.98 -7.72 8.54
C ALA A 574 -2.49 -8.00 8.71
N ALA A 575 -3.15 -8.44 7.63
CA ALA A 575 -4.57 -8.79 7.63
C ALA A 575 -4.89 -10.01 8.52
N GLU A 576 -3.98 -11.00 8.62
CA GLU A 576 -4.12 -12.13 9.57
C GLU A 576 -4.13 -11.67 11.04
N ALA A 577 -3.46 -10.56 11.37
CA ALA A 577 -3.50 -9.97 12.71
C ALA A 577 -4.72 -9.06 12.93
N GLY A 578 -5.17 -8.35 11.88
CA GLY A 578 -6.20 -7.33 11.94
C GLY A 578 -5.63 -5.90 12.04
N SER A 579 -6.44 -4.92 11.65
CA SER A 579 -6.11 -3.50 11.51
C SER A 579 -5.34 -2.93 12.70
N GLU A 580 -5.92 -3.00 13.89
CA GLU A 580 -5.36 -2.38 15.09
C GLU A 580 -4.16 -3.19 15.66
N LEU A 581 -3.94 -4.42 15.17
CA LEU A 581 -2.99 -5.37 15.76
C LEU A 581 -1.72 -5.59 14.91
N SER A 582 -1.73 -5.26 13.62
CA SER A 582 -0.51 -5.31 12.79
C SER A 582 0.54 -4.28 13.23
N GLY A 583 0.07 -3.10 13.64
CA GLY A 583 0.93 -1.97 14.03
C GLY A 583 2.00 -1.64 12.98
N TRP A 584 3.18 -1.24 13.44
CA TRP A 584 4.20 -0.59 12.59
C TRP A 584 5.09 -1.54 11.79
N SER A 585 5.19 -2.81 12.19
CA SER A 585 6.27 -3.71 11.76
C SER A 585 5.79 -5.03 11.17
N LEU A 586 4.67 -5.59 11.64
CA LEU A 586 4.12 -6.82 11.05
C LEU A 586 3.63 -6.51 9.64
N GLY A 587 4.05 -7.31 8.65
CA GLY A 587 3.66 -7.11 7.25
C GLY A 587 4.38 -5.98 6.50
N ARG A 588 5.21 -5.14 7.16
CA ARG A 588 5.94 -4.05 6.48
C ARG A 588 6.86 -4.54 5.36
N TRP A 589 7.74 -5.48 5.67
CA TRP A 589 8.78 -5.96 4.77
C TRP A 589 8.29 -7.06 3.82
N SER A 590 9.05 -7.34 2.77
CA SER A 590 8.87 -8.53 1.93
C SER A 590 9.03 -9.83 2.74
N GLN A 591 8.69 -10.97 2.14
CA GLN A 591 8.85 -12.28 2.78
C GLN A 591 10.30 -12.64 3.12
N ASP A 592 11.28 -12.11 2.39
CA ASP A 592 12.72 -12.24 2.68
C ASP A 592 13.30 -11.11 3.55
N GLY A 593 12.45 -10.22 4.09
CA GLY A 593 12.83 -9.21 5.09
C GLY A 593 13.44 -7.93 4.52
N LEU A 594 13.15 -7.61 3.25
CA LEU A 594 13.62 -6.41 2.56
C LEU A 594 12.54 -5.32 2.56
N ASP A 595 12.95 -4.07 2.66
CA ASP A 595 12.06 -2.90 2.55
C ASP A 595 11.99 -2.52 1.07
N ILE A 596 10.90 -2.91 0.39
CA ILE A 596 10.81 -2.83 -1.08
C ILE A 596 10.92 -1.38 -1.58
N HIS A 597 10.35 -0.42 -0.84
CA HIS A 597 10.46 0.99 -1.19
C HIS A 597 11.91 1.49 -1.17
N HIS A 598 12.76 0.89 -0.32
CA HIS A 598 14.17 1.24 -0.13
C HIS A 598 15.16 0.20 -0.72
N ASN A 599 14.70 -0.67 -1.61
CA ASN A 599 15.51 -1.76 -2.19
C ASN A 599 16.01 -1.48 -3.62
N PHE A 600 15.69 -0.31 -4.19
CA PHE A 600 16.11 0.11 -5.53
C PHE A 600 17.62 0.42 -5.57
N PRO A 601 18.28 0.44 -6.76
CA PRO A 601 19.70 0.74 -6.82
C PRO A 601 19.96 2.21 -6.46
N ASP A 602 20.95 2.45 -5.59
CA ASP A 602 21.40 3.80 -5.18
C ASP A 602 22.12 4.52 -6.34
N LEU A 603 21.34 5.13 -7.24
CA LEU A 603 21.86 5.91 -8.36
C LEU A 603 22.36 7.30 -7.93
N ASN A 604 21.92 7.80 -6.77
CA ASN A 604 22.34 9.08 -6.18
C ASN A 604 23.85 9.10 -5.93
N ALA A 605 24.40 8.04 -5.32
CA ALA A 605 25.86 7.91 -5.09
C ALA A 605 26.64 8.06 -6.41
N ILE A 606 26.17 7.37 -7.45
CA ILE A 606 26.84 7.29 -8.75
C ILE A 606 26.78 8.64 -9.47
N LEU A 607 25.62 9.31 -9.44
CA LEU A 607 25.46 10.67 -9.96
C LEU A 607 26.42 11.64 -9.27
N TRP A 608 26.40 11.69 -7.93
CA TRP A 608 27.17 12.68 -7.18
C TRP A 608 28.69 12.42 -7.23
N GLU A 609 29.12 11.15 -7.33
CA GLU A 609 30.51 10.80 -7.63
C GLU A 609 30.92 11.35 -9.02
N ALA A 610 30.07 11.20 -10.04
CA ALA A 610 30.31 11.74 -11.37
C ALA A 610 30.26 13.29 -11.43
N GLU A 611 29.35 13.93 -10.68
CA GLU A 611 29.30 15.39 -10.52
C GLU A 611 30.59 15.93 -9.88
N SER A 612 31.06 15.30 -8.79
CA SER A 612 32.30 15.70 -8.09
C SER A 612 33.53 15.66 -9.00
N ARG A 613 33.56 14.70 -9.94
CA ARG A 613 34.60 14.55 -10.96
C ARG A 613 34.37 15.42 -12.21
N LYS A 614 33.30 16.22 -12.24
CA LYS A 614 32.88 17.07 -13.36
C LYS A 614 32.67 16.29 -14.66
N TRP A 615 32.11 15.08 -14.54
CA TRP A 615 31.80 14.19 -15.66
C TRP A 615 30.39 14.42 -16.23
N VAL A 616 29.45 14.92 -15.42
CA VAL A 616 28.07 15.21 -15.84
C VAL A 616 27.99 16.52 -16.66
N PRO A 617 27.21 16.60 -17.75
CA PRO A 617 26.57 15.52 -18.52
C PRO A 617 27.47 14.94 -19.63
N ARG A 618 28.73 15.39 -19.76
CA ARG A 618 29.59 15.16 -20.95
C ARG A 618 30.29 13.79 -21.03
N ARG A 619 30.40 13.07 -19.92
CA ARG A 619 31.04 11.75 -19.78
C ARG A 619 30.19 10.76 -18.99
N PHE A 620 29.22 11.27 -18.24
CA PHE A 620 28.24 10.51 -17.47
C PHE A 620 26.91 11.26 -17.60
N PRO A 621 25.75 10.59 -17.77
CA PRO A 621 24.50 11.28 -18.03
C PRO A 621 23.90 11.91 -16.75
N ASN A 622 22.97 12.85 -16.93
CA ASN A 622 22.16 13.48 -15.88
C ASN A 622 20.72 12.90 -15.79
N HIS A 623 20.48 11.80 -16.51
CA HIS A 623 19.18 11.14 -16.70
C HIS A 623 19.46 9.69 -17.15
N HIS A 624 18.53 8.77 -16.90
CA HIS A 624 18.65 7.38 -17.34
C HIS A 624 20.02 6.77 -16.99
N ILE A 625 20.41 6.94 -15.72
CA ILE A 625 21.65 6.43 -15.16
C ILE A 625 21.57 4.89 -15.16
N PRO A 626 22.50 4.17 -15.81
CA PRO A 626 22.38 2.72 -15.97
C PRO A 626 22.43 1.99 -14.63
N ILE A 627 21.56 0.99 -14.45
CA ILE A 627 21.57 0.10 -13.29
C ILE A 627 22.93 -0.62 -13.23
N PRO A 628 23.62 -0.67 -12.08
CA PRO A 628 24.90 -1.37 -11.98
C PRO A 628 24.81 -2.87 -12.26
N GLU A 629 25.78 -3.41 -13.01
CA GLU A 629 25.87 -4.84 -13.35
C GLU A 629 25.84 -5.75 -12.10
N TRP A 630 26.45 -5.31 -10.99
CA TRP A 630 26.42 -6.06 -9.73
C TRP A 630 25.01 -6.20 -9.15
N TYR A 631 24.14 -5.20 -9.35
CA TYR A 631 22.77 -5.17 -8.86
C TYR A 631 21.84 -6.04 -9.73
N GLN A 632 22.08 -6.07 -11.04
CA GLN A 632 21.37 -6.97 -11.96
C GLN A 632 21.66 -8.46 -11.68
N SER A 633 22.79 -8.78 -11.03
CA SER A 633 23.20 -10.16 -10.77
C SER A 633 22.17 -10.96 -9.97
N LYS A 634 22.14 -12.28 -10.20
CA LYS A 634 21.25 -13.22 -9.48
C LYS A 634 21.59 -13.37 -7.98
N ASN A 635 22.75 -12.88 -7.56
CA ASN A 635 23.23 -12.95 -6.18
C ASN A 635 23.04 -11.62 -5.42
N ALA A 636 22.50 -10.59 -6.07
CA ALA A 636 22.20 -9.32 -5.44
C ALA A 636 20.94 -9.41 -4.56
N THR A 637 21.00 -8.83 -3.37
CA THR A 637 19.93 -8.75 -2.37
C THR A 637 18.82 -7.80 -2.82
N VAL A 638 18.02 -8.25 -3.80
CA VAL A 638 16.97 -7.48 -4.45
C VAL A 638 15.71 -8.34 -4.50
N ALA A 639 14.65 -7.85 -3.86
CA ALA A 639 13.36 -8.53 -3.72
C ALA A 639 12.72 -8.80 -5.10
N MET A 640 11.87 -9.82 -5.17
CA MET A 640 11.24 -10.23 -6.43
C MET A 640 10.27 -9.16 -6.96
N GLU A 641 9.61 -8.49 -6.01
CA GLU A 641 8.73 -7.35 -6.16
C GLU A 641 9.49 -6.15 -6.77
N THR A 642 10.68 -5.82 -6.23
CA THR A 642 11.58 -4.79 -6.78
C THR A 642 12.01 -5.14 -8.20
N ARG A 643 12.38 -6.40 -8.48
CA ARG A 643 12.77 -6.85 -9.83
C ARG A 643 11.62 -6.74 -10.84
N ALA A 644 10.38 -6.98 -10.41
CA ALA A 644 9.18 -6.80 -11.23
C ALA A 644 8.91 -5.31 -11.53
N LEU A 645 9.01 -4.45 -10.50
CA LEU A 645 8.86 -3.00 -10.65
C LEU A 645 9.90 -2.41 -11.62
N LEU A 646 11.17 -2.78 -11.50
CA LEU A 646 12.24 -2.31 -12.40
C LEU A 646 11.90 -2.57 -13.88
N GLY A 647 11.55 -3.81 -14.22
CA GLY A 647 11.18 -4.19 -15.59
C GLY A 647 9.88 -3.55 -16.09
N TRP A 648 8.98 -3.16 -15.18
CA TRP A 648 7.76 -2.40 -15.51
C TRP A 648 8.08 -0.92 -15.79
N MET A 649 8.93 -0.31 -14.96
CA MET A 649 9.40 1.07 -15.13
C MET A 649 10.28 1.26 -16.38
N GLU A 650 11.04 0.24 -16.80
CA GLU A 650 11.80 0.25 -18.06
C GLU A 650 10.91 0.04 -19.31
N LYS A 651 9.74 -0.62 -19.17
CA LYS A 651 8.88 -1.03 -20.30
C LYS A 651 7.92 0.07 -20.78
N ILE A 652 7.37 0.86 -19.87
CA ILE A 652 6.32 1.85 -20.16
C ILE A 652 6.91 3.26 -20.00
N PRO A 653 6.72 4.21 -20.94
CA PRO A 653 7.33 5.54 -20.90
C PRO A 653 6.62 6.49 -19.92
N PHE A 654 6.51 6.08 -18.65
CA PHE A 654 5.89 6.85 -17.57
C PHE A 654 6.43 8.28 -17.46
N VAL A 655 5.50 9.23 -17.29
CA VAL A 655 5.76 10.68 -17.23
C VAL A 655 5.64 11.20 -15.80
N LEU A 656 4.55 10.82 -15.12
CA LEU A 656 4.26 11.15 -13.74
C LEU A 656 3.79 9.89 -13.02
N GLY A 657 4.20 9.73 -11.77
CA GLY A 657 3.68 8.68 -10.92
C GLY A 657 3.71 9.03 -9.45
N SER A 658 3.10 8.19 -8.63
CA SER A 658 3.23 8.27 -7.18
C SER A 658 3.02 6.91 -6.51
N ASN A 659 3.54 6.79 -5.29
CA ASN A 659 3.29 5.67 -4.41
C ASN A 659 2.56 6.13 -3.13
N LEU A 660 1.50 5.41 -2.77
CA LEU A 660 0.70 5.68 -1.58
C LEU A 660 1.26 4.86 -0.40
N GLN A 661 1.59 5.56 0.68
CA GLN A 661 2.14 5.05 1.94
C GLN A 661 1.28 5.50 3.13
N GLY A 662 1.52 4.95 4.32
CA GLY A 662 0.74 5.24 5.53
C GLY A 662 1.58 5.47 6.79
N GLY A 663 0.98 6.06 7.82
CA GLY A 663 1.61 6.36 9.11
C GLY A 663 2.06 7.80 9.30
N GLU A 664 1.67 8.72 8.42
CA GLU A 664 1.81 10.17 8.58
C GLU A 664 0.89 10.86 7.55
N LEU A 665 0.78 12.19 7.61
CA LEU A 665 -0.02 12.95 6.65
C LEU A 665 0.79 14.08 5.98
N VAL A 666 1.45 13.74 4.86
CA VAL A 666 2.38 14.61 4.10
C VAL A 666 2.64 14.04 2.69
N VAL A 667 2.97 14.88 1.70
CA VAL A 667 3.58 14.43 0.43
C VAL A 667 5.08 14.67 0.43
N THR A 668 5.88 13.62 0.21
CA THR A 668 7.33 13.73 0.03
C THR A 668 7.73 13.81 -1.44
N PHE A 669 8.82 14.53 -1.71
CA PHE A 669 9.39 14.64 -3.04
C PHE A 669 10.94 14.55 -3.07
N PRO A 670 11.52 14.01 -4.16
CA PRO A 670 12.97 13.85 -4.35
C PRO A 670 13.85 15.10 -4.08
N TYR A 671 15.13 14.94 -3.74
CA TYR A 671 15.76 13.63 -3.44
C TYR A 671 15.40 13.16 -2.04
N ASP A 672 15.20 11.86 -1.86
CA ASP A 672 15.01 11.21 -0.55
C ASP A 672 16.35 11.03 0.19
N ARG A 673 17.47 11.05 -0.54
CA ARG A 673 18.81 10.91 0.05
C ARG A 673 19.49 12.26 0.29
N THR A 674 20.12 12.41 1.46
CA THR A 674 21.05 13.52 1.75
C THR A 674 22.36 13.40 0.98
N ARG A 675 22.87 14.54 0.46
CA ARG A 675 24.19 14.59 -0.22
C ARG A 675 25.37 14.22 0.70
N PRO A 676 25.48 14.71 1.96
CA PRO A 676 26.59 14.32 2.83
C PRO A 676 26.26 13.03 3.60
N HIS A 677 27.11 12.01 3.46
CA HIS A 677 26.94 10.66 4.06
C HIS A 677 26.86 10.63 5.62
N ARG A 678 26.95 11.77 6.31
CA ARG A 678 26.79 11.88 7.77
C ARG A 678 25.59 12.73 8.20
N THR A 679 24.87 13.37 7.28
CA THR A 679 23.68 14.17 7.62
C THR A 679 22.42 13.31 7.52
N MET A 680 21.62 13.28 8.59
CA MET A 680 20.38 12.47 8.65
C MET A 680 19.13 13.21 8.15
N ARG A 681 19.11 14.55 8.26
CA ARG A 681 18.05 15.46 7.77
C ARG A 681 18.72 16.68 7.13
N GLU A 682 18.62 16.85 5.82
CA GLU A 682 19.12 18.02 5.07
C GLU A 682 18.46 18.10 3.69
N ALA A 683 17.79 19.22 3.41
CA ALA A 683 17.08 19.44 2.15
C ALA A 683 18.00 19.29 0.94
N THR A 684 17.73 18.29 0.10
CA THR A 684 18.56 17.90 -1.05
C THR A 684 17.73 18.00 -2.34
N PRO A 685 17.60 19.20 -2.93
CA PRO A 685 16.71 19.44 -4.07
C PRO A 685 17.21 18.79 -5.38
N THR A 686 16.26 18.44 -6.25
CA THR A 686 16.55 18.04 -7.64
C THR A 686 16.74 19.26 -8.55
N PRO A 687 17.29 19.10 -9.76
CA PRO A 687 17.21 20.11 -10.83
C PRO A 687 15.79 20.62 -11.11
N ASP A 688 14.77 19.80 -10.86
CA ASP A 688 13.35 20.07 -11.12
C ASP A 688 12.54 20.35 -9.83
N ASP A 689 13.21 20.73 -8.72
CA ASP A 689 12.59 21.00 -7.41
C ASP A 689 11.34 21.90 -7.49
N HIS A 690 11.40 22.94 -8.32
CA HIS A 690 10.28 23.85 -8.59
C HIS A 690 9.02 23.18 -9.19
N VAL A 691 9.19 22.10 -9.95
CA VAL A 691 8.08 21.26 -10.47
C VAL A 691 7.63 20.27 -9.40
N PHE A 692 8.56 19.60 -8.72
CA PHE A 692 8.25 18.64 -7.65
C PHE A 692 7.45 19.28 -6.51
N ARG A 693 7.81 20.49 -6.08
CA ARG A 693 7.06 21.26 -5.07
C ARG A 693 5.65 21.59 -5.52
N TRP A 694 5.45 21.93 -6.80
CA TRP A 694 4.12 22.12 -7.36
C TRP A 694 3.30 20.83 -7.36
N LEU A 695 3.89 19.72 -7.82
CA LEU A 695 3.25 18.40 -7.85
C LEU A 695 2.83 17.96 -6.44
N ALA A 696 3.72 18.07 -5.45
CA ALA A 696 3.43 17.76 -4.05
C ALA A 696 2.29 18.62 -3.49
N PHE A 697 2.37 19.94 -3.69
CA PHE A 697 1.35 20.89 -3.22
C PHE A 697 -0.01 20.67 -3.91
N SER A 698 -0.05 20.26 -5.18
CA SER A 698 -1.31 20.01 -5.90
C SER A 698 -2.17 18.90 -5.27
N TYR A 699 -1.52 17.93 -4.62
CA TYR A 699 -2.20 16.89 -3.82
C TYR A 699 -2.48 17.36 -2.38
N ALA A 700 -1.48 17.96 -1.71
CA ALA A 700 -1.61 18.38 -0.30
C ALA A 700 -2.63 19.52 -0.07
N SER A 701 -2.80 20.42 -1.04
CA SER A 701 -3.76 21.54 -0.98
C SER A 701 -5.20 21.15 -1.34
N THR A 702 -5.41 19.97 -1.94
CA THR A 702 -6.73 19.41 -2.24
C THR A 702 -7.15 18.35 -1.23
N HIS A 703 -6.19 17.74 -0.51
CA HIS A 703 -6.47 16.75 0.52
C HIS A 703 -7.08 17.43 1.75
N ARG A 704 -8.29 17.01 2.14
CA ARG A 704 -9.16 17.73 3.09
C ARG A 704 -8.51 18.10 4.43
N LEU A 705 -7.51 17.34 4.87
CA LEU A 705 -6.82 17.53 6.14
C LEU A 705 -5.32 17.88 6.02
N MET A 706 -4.66 17.71 4.86
CA MET A 706 -3.19 17.65 4.84
C MET A 706 -2.54 19.00 5.13
N THR A 707 -3.17 20.07 4.61
CA THR A 707 -2.84 21.48 4.79
C THR A 707 -3.62 22.18 5.91
N ASP A 708 -4.50 21.49 6.65
CA ASP A 708 -5.28 22.12 7.72
C ASP A 708 -4.42 22.40 8.96
N ALA A 709 -4.15 23.69 9.22
CA ALA A 709 -3.40 24.14 10.39
C ALA A 709 -4.16 24.00 11.73
N ALA A 710 -5.46 23.63 11.71
CA ALA A 710 -6.22 23.30 12.90
C ALA A 710 -6.17 21.81 13.27
N ARG A 711 -5.61 20.94 12.39
CA ARG A 711 -5.54 19.50 12.64
C ARG A 711 -4.59 19.15 13.79
N ARG A 712 -4.71 17.91 14.25
CA ARG A 712 -3.71 17.29 15.11
C ARG A 712 -2.57 16.67 14.30
N VAL A 713 -1.35 16.81 14.81
CA VAL A 713 -0.16 16.07 14.33
C VAL A 713 -0.33 14.58 14.61
N CYS A 714 0.07 13.70 13.67
CA CYS A 714 0.04 12.25 13.88
C CYS A 714 1.03 11.84 14.99
N HIS A 715 2.32 12.07 14.78
CA HIS A 715 3.36 11.60 15.72
C HIS A 715 4.29 12.70 16.25
N THR A 716 5.08 13.36 15.40
CA THR A 716 6.18 14.24 15.85
C THR A 716 6.37 15.51 15.04
N ASP A 717 6.41 15.40 13.70
CA ASP A 717 6.69 16.53 12.81
C ASP A 717 5.36 17.15 12.32
N ASP A 718 5.26 18.48 12.29
CA ASP A 718 4.02 19.18 11.91
C ASP A 718 4.08 19.71 10.47
N PHE A 719 3.77 18.84 9.52
CA PHE A 719 3.83 19.15 8.08
C PHE A 719 2.79 20.18 7.61
N ALA A 720 1.75 20.48 8.40
CA ALA A 720 0.81 21.54 8.04
C ALA A 720 1.50 22.93 8.03
N LYS A 721 2.65 23.08 8.72
CA LYS A 721 3.51 24.27 8.64
C LYS A 721 4.34 24.39 7.35
N GLU A 722 4.47 23.31 6.59
CA GLU A 722 5.22 23.24 5.32
C GLU A 722 4.26 22.93 4.14
N ASP A 723 3.05 23.48 4.22
CA ASP A 723 1.97 23.33 3.23
C ASP A 723 1.60 21.86 2.92
N GLY A 724 1.79 20.96 3.89
CA GLY A 724 1.54 19.52 3.73
C GLY A 724 2.58 18.79 2.87
N THR A 725 3.75 19.40 2.63
CA THR A 725 4.79 18.87 1.74
C THR A 725 6.17 18.87 2.41
N ILE A 726 7.06 17.95 2.03
CA ILE A 726 8.47 17.99 2.48
C ILE A 726 9.42 17.34 1.48
N ASN A 727 10.66 17.83 1.36
CA ASN A 727 11.69 17.10 0.63
C ASN A 727 12.12 15.85 1.44
N GLY A 728 12.17 14.67 0.82
CA GLY A 728 12.42 13.41 1.52
C GLY A 728 13.72 13.42 2.36
N ALA A 729 14.84 13.87 1.78
CA ALA A 729 16.11 14.00 2.49
C ALA A 729 16.10 14.99 3.67
N SER A 730 15.18 15.95 3.67
CA SER A 730 14.94 16.87 4.79
C SER A 730 14.20 16.18 5.95
N TRP A 731 13.32 15.22 5.64
CA TRP A 731 12.55 14.47 6.64
C TRP A 731 13.30 13.25 7.20
N HIS A 732 13.90 12.43 6.33
CA HIS A 732 14.86 11.39 6.71
C HIS A 732 15.68 10.92 5.49
N THR A 733 16.99 10.85 5.63
CA THR A 733 17.85 10.34 4.54
C THR A 733 17.58 8.87 4.26
N ALA A 734 17.15 8.58 3.04
CA ALA A 734 16.89 7.24 2.54
C ALA A 734 17.68 7.00 1.25
N ALA A 735 18.33 5.85 1.11
CA ALA A 735 19.11 5.49 -0.08
C ALA A 735 18.47 4.29 -0.78
N GLY A 736 18.46 4.30 -2.12
CA GLY A 736 17.76 3.27 -2.89
C GLY A 736 16.24 3.39 -2.82
N SER A 737 15.70 4.61 -2.68
CA SER A 737 14.26 4.84 -2.72
C SER A 737 13.69 4.66 -4.13
N MET A 738 12.42 4.31 -4.21
CA MET A 738 11.71 4.18 -5.48
C MET A 738 11.59 5.51 -6.24
N ASN A 739 11.36 6.63 -5.52
CA ASN A 739 11.22 7.96 -6.13
C ASN A 739 12.53 8.41 -6.82
N ASP A 740 13.64 8.32 -6.08
CA ASP A 740 14.97 8.72 -6.57
C ASP A 740 15.41 7.82 -7.74
N PHE A 741 15.10 6.52 -7.67
CA PHE A 741 15.31 5.62 -8.80
C PHE A 741 14.49 6.03 -10.03
N SER A 742 13.18 6.26 -9.88
CA SER A 742 12.30 6.62 -10.99
C SER A 742 12.81 7.85 -11.74
N TYR A 743 13.14 8.91 -11.00
CA TYR A 743 13.66 10.16 -11.56
C TYR A 743 15.07 10.02 -12.17
N LEU A 744 15.97 9.23 -11.56
CA LEU A 744 17.34 9.07 -12.06
C LEU A 744 17.47 8.06 -13.21
N HIS A 745 16.56 7.09 -13.32
CA HIS A 745 16.62 6.01 -14.30
C HIS A 745 15.66 6.15 -15.49
N THR A 746 14.53 6.83 -15.33
CA THR A 746 13.48 6.92 -16.36
C THR A 746 13.19 8.38 -16.76
N ASN A 747 12.04 8.64 -17.37
CA ASN A 747 11.46 9.98 -17.51
C ASN A 747 10.54 10.36 -16.33
N CYS A 748 10.11 9.38 -15.53
CA CYS A 748 8.98 9.50 -14.62
C CYS A 748 9.32 10.24 -13.34
N PHE A 749 8.70 11.40 -13.15
CA PHE A 749 8.74 12.11 -11.87
C PHE A 749 7.84 11.36 -10.89
N GLU A 750 8.36 10.97 -9.72
CA GLU A 750 7.62 10.19 -8.72
C GLU A 750 7.73 10.81 -7.32
N LEU A 751 6.62 10.74 -6.58
CA LEU A 751 6.44 11.29 -5.23
C LEU A 751 5.84 10.22 -4.32
N SER A 752 6.10 10.27 -3.01
CA SER A 752 5.39 9.43 -2.03
C SER A 752 4.31 10.25 -1.32
N MET A 753 3.10 9.72 -1.25
CA MET A 753 1.98 10.34 -0.56
C MET A 753 1.66 9.53 0.69
N TYR A 754 1.87 10.14 1.86
CA TYR A 754 1.46 9.55 3.13
C TYR A 754 0.02 10.00 3.38
N VAL A 755 -0.92 9.08 3.19
CA VAL A 755 -2.36 9.37 3.03
C VAL A 755 -3.18 9.26 4.32
N GLY A 756 -2.55 8.95 5.46
CA GLY A 756 -3.24 8.78 6.74
C GLY A 756 -2.28 8.51 7.91
N CYS A 757 -2.65 9.00 9.11
CA CYS A 757 -1.90 8.78 10.35
C CYS A 757 -1.90 7.30 10.77
N ASP A 758 -3.00 6.59 10.54
CA ASP A 758 -3.08 5.14 10.71
C ASP A 758 -2.51 4.45 9.45
N LYS A 759 -1.82 3.32 9.63
CA LYS A 759 -1.31 2.51 8.53
C LYS A 759 -2.37 1.55 7.98
N PHE A 760 -3.21 1.03 8.86
CA PHE A 760 -4.22 0.03 8.59
C PHE A 760 -5.54 0.47 9.28
N PRO A 761 -6.13 1.61 8.88
CA PRO A 761 -7.35 2.12 9.50
C PRO A 761 -8.50 1.13 9.33
N HIS A 762 -9.30 0.96 10.38
CA HIS A 762 -10.43 0.03 10.41
C HIS A 762 -11.46 0.30 9.29
N GLU A 763 -12.16 -0.73 8.79
CA GLU A 763 -13.06 -0.65 7.63
C GLU A 763 -14.09 0.48 7.70
N SER A 764 -14.59 0.80 8.90
CA SER A 764 -15.54 1.90 9.14
C SER A 764 -15.03 3.30 8.82
N GLU A 765 -13.72 3.44 8.55
CA GLU A 765 -13.03 4.71 8.32
C GLU A 765 -12.73 4.92 6.82
N LEU A 766 -12.71 3.85 6.03
CA LEU A 766 -12.46 3.90 4.58
C LEU A 766 -13.39 4.86 3.81
N PRO A 767 -14.69 5.04 4.16
CA PRO A 767 -15.54 6.05 3.50
C PRO A 767 -15.12 7.50 3.81
N GLU A 768 -14.57 7.77 4.99
CA GLU A 768 -14.09 9.10 5.39
C GLU A 768 -12.73 9.38 4.71
N GLU A 769 -11.84 8.41 4.68
CA GLU A 769 -10.52 8.56 4.01
C GLU A 769 -10.61 8.58 2.47
N TRP A 770 -11.59 7.90 1.88
CA TRP A 770 -11.93 8.09 0.46
C TRP A 770 -12.33 9.53 0.16
N GLU A 771 -13.24 10.10 0.96
CA GLU A 771 -13.66 11.49 0.82
C GLU A 771 -12.53 12.50 1.13
N ASN A 772 -11.52 12.13 1.93
CA ASN A 772 -10.31 12.92 2.15
C ASN A 772 -9.37 12.94 0.93
N ASN A 773 -9.25 11.82 0.20
CA ASN A 773 -8.25 11.60 -0.84
C ASN A 773 -8.77 11.69 -2.29
N ARG A 774 -10.07 11.44 -2.56
CA ARG A 774 -10.64 11.31 -3.92
C ARG A 774 -10.27 12.46 -4.86
N GLU A 775 -10.45 13.71 -4.42
CA GLU A 775 -10.17 14.87 -5.27
C GLU A 775 -8.67 15.02 -5.55
N SER A 776 -7.81 14.76 -4.56
CA SER A 776 -6.35 14.81 -4.70
C SER A 776 -5.80 13.77 -5.67
N LEU A 777 -6.35 12.55 -5.64
CA LEU A 777 -6.01 11.50 -6.60
C LEU A 777 -6.32 11.94 -8.05
N LEU A 778 -7.47 12.60 -8.27
CA LEU A 778 -7.84 13.15 -9.58
C LEU A 778 -6.96 14.34 -10.00
N VAL A 779 -6.79 15.33 -9.12
CA VAL A 779 -6.00 16.55 -9.42
C VAL A 779 -4.53 16.23 -9.69
N PHE A 780 -3.95 15.26 -8.97
CA PHE A 780 -2.57 14.84 -9.23
C PHE A 780 -2.43 14.11 -10.56
N MET A 781 -3.36 13.21 -10.93
CA MET A 781 -3.39 12.62 -12.27
C MET A 781 -3.47 13.69 -13.36
N GLU A 782 -4.30 14.72 -13.18
CA GLU A 782 -4.42 15.85 -14.12
C GLU A 782 -3.10 16.64 -14.28
N GLN A 783 -2.16 16.60 -13.31
CA GLN A 783 -0.86 17.28 -13.45
C GLN A 783 0.07 16.65 -14.50
N VAL A 784 -0.18 15.42 -14.97
CA VAL A 784 0.61 14.82 -16.07
C VAL A 784 0.48 15.62 -17.38
N HIS A 785 -0.58 16.42 -17.50
CA HIS A 785 -0.84 17.32 -18.62
C HIS A 785 -0.23 18.72 -18.43
N ARG A 786 0.92 18.83 -17.77
CA ARG A 786 1.66 20.10 -17.59
C ARG A 786 2.96 20.16 -18.38
N GLY A 787 3.51 21.37 -18.50
CA GLY A 787 4.75 21.63 -19.22
C GLY A 787 4.55 21.56 -20.73
N ILE A 788 5.40 20.79 -21.40
CA ILE A 788 5.39 20.62 -22.86
C ILE A 788 5.29 19.15 -23.26
N LYS A 789 4.65 18.86 -24.40
CA LYS A 789 4.75 17.55 -25.07
C LYS A 789 4.96 17.72 -26.56
N GLY A 790 5.40 16.69 -27.27
CA GLY A 790 5.57 16.78 -28.73
C GLY A 790 6.35 15.61 -29.32
N VAL A 791 6.54 15.64 -30.64
CA VAL A 791 7.21 14.57 -31.39
C VAL A 791 8.50 15.06 -32.06
N VAL A 792 9.57 14.28 -31.90
CA VAL A 792 10.84 14.42 -32.62
C VAL A 792 10.81 13.52 -33.85
N ARG A 793 10.84 14.14 -35.04
CA ARG A 793 10.76 13.44 -36.33
C ARG A 793 11.98 13.68 -37.21
N ASP A 794 12.25 12.75 -38.11
CA ASP A 794 13.18 12.96 -39.23
C ASP A 794 12.52 13.73 -40.39
N MET A 795 13.32 14.08 -41.40
CA MET A 795 12.84 14.73 -42.64
C MET A 795 11.94 13.84 -43.52
N GLN A 796 11.66 12.60 -43.11
CA GLN A 796 10.71 11.68 -43.74
C GLN A 796 9.42 11.57 -42.89
N GLY A 797 9.30 12.33 -41.80
CA GLY A 797 8.15 12.32 -40.88
C GLY A 797 8.16 11.20 -39.85
N ARG A 798 9.19 10.34 -39.83
CA ARG A 798 9.26 9.18 -38.93
C ARG A 798 9.74 9.61 -37.54
N GLY A 799 9.18 8.97 -36.51
CA GLY A 799 9.63 9.13 -35.13
C GLY A 799 11.10 8.79 -34.91
N ILE A 800 11.71 9.42 -33.92
CA ILE A 800 13.09 9.14 -33.48
C ILE A 800 13.08 8.82 -31.99
N ALA A 801 13.07 7.54 -31.65
CA ALA A 801 13.20 7.04 -30.28
C ALA A 801 14.55 7.39 -29.64
N ASN A 802 14.60 7.47 -28.31
CA ASN A 802 15.80 7.78 -27.53
C ASN A 802 16.51 9.10 -27.91
N ALA A 803 15.78 10.05 -28.51
CA ALA A 803 16.26 11.42 -28.69
C ALA A 803 16.23 12.14 -27.33
N ILE A 804 17.34 12.76 -26.96
CA ILE A 804 17.52 13.48 -25.71
C ILE A 804 16.94 14.89 -25.84
N ILE A 805 16.03 15.26 -24.95
CA ILE A 805 15.45 16.61 -24.83
C ILE A 805 16.09 17.30 -23.62
N SER A 806 16.93 18.33 -23.87
CA SER A 806 17.45 19.23 -22.84
C SER A 806 16.64 20.51 -22.73
N VAL A 807 16.45 21.00 -21.49
CA VAL A 807 15.90 22.33 -21.21
C VAL A 807 17.04 23.25 -20.72
N GLU A 808 17.20 24.44 -21.31
CA GLU A 808 18.20 25.41 -20.84
C GLU A 808 17.90 25.83 -19.39
N GLY A 809 18.92 25.74 -18.52
CA GLY A 809 18.81 26.02 -17.09
C GLY A 809 18.60 24.80 -16.20
N ILE A 810 18.03 23.69 -16.70
CA ILE A 810 17.72 22.51 -15.90
C ILE A 810 18.69 21.36 -16.21
N ASN A 811 19.43 20.88 -15.20
CA ASN A 811 20.43 19.82 -15.36
C ASN A 811 19.84 18.40 -15.22
N HIS A 812 18.75 18.13 -15.93
CA HIS A 812 18.15 16.80 -16.05
C HIS A 812 17.43 16.72 -17.40
N ASP A 813 17.98 15.98 -18.36
CA ASP A 813 17.37 15.78 -19.67
C ASP A 813 16.33 14.63 -19.62
N ILE A 814 15.47 14.50 -20.63
CA ILE A 814 14.58 13.33 -20.82
C ILE A 814 14.83 12.66 -22.17
N ARG A 815 14.20 11.51 -22.43
CA ARG A 815 14.26 10.80 -23.72
C ARG A 815 12.88 10.64 -24.36
N THR A 816 12.86 10.60 -25.69
CA THR A 816 11.66 10.22 -26.44
C THR A 816 11.35 8.72 -26.35
N ALA A 817 10.06 8.39 -26.33
CA ALA A 817 9.53 7.03 -26.41
C ALA A 817 9.68 6.44 -27.82
N ALA A 818 9.12 5.24 -28.04
CA ALA A 818 9.35 4.45 -29.26
C ALA A 818 8.96 5.17 -30.57
N GLU A 819 7.88 5.97 -30.55
CA GLU A 819 7.41 6.74 -31.70
C GLU A 819 8.06 8.14 -31.82
N GLY A 820 9.05 8.44 -30.96
CA GLY A 820 9.78 9.71 -30.97
C GLY A 820 9.06 10.85 -30.26
N ASP A 821 7.95 10.58 -29.59
CA ASP A 821 7.22 11.49 -28.72
C ASP A 821 7.83 11.61 -27.32
N TYR A 822 7.52 12.72 -26.65
CA TYR A 822 7.99 13.03 -25.30
C TYR A 822 7.02 13.96 -24.55
N TRP A 823 7.14 13.95 -23.23
CA TRP A 823 6.45 14.84 -22.30
C TRP A 823 7.49 15.35 -21.30
N ARG A 824 7.53 16.67 -21.08
CA ARG A 824 8.39 17.29 -20.08
C ARG A 824 7.58 18.21 -19.18
N LEU A 825 7.34 17.75 -17.96
CA LEU A 825 6.73 18.55 -16.91
C LEU A 825 7.61 19.77 -16.62
N LEU A 826 6.97 20.95 -16.62
CA LEU A 826 7.54 22.28 -16.39
C LEU A 826 6.44 23.17 -15.81
N ASN A 827 6.84 24.20 -15.06
CA ASN A 827 5.94 25.28 -14.64
C ASN A 827 5.74 26.30 -15.78
N PRO A 828 4.75 27.22 -15.69
CA PRO A 828 4.52 28.24 -16.72
C PRO A 828 5.75 29.13 -16.97
N GLY A 829 6.06 29.39 -18.24
CA GLY A 829 7.24 30.19 -18.65
C GLY A 829 7.78 29.88 -20.05
N GLU A 830 8.77 30.66 -20.49
CA GLU A 830 9.52 30.44 -21.74
C GLU A 830 10.78 29.59 -21.51
N TYR A 831 10.98 28.56 -22.33
CA TYR A 831 12.09 27.62 -22.21
C TYR A 831 12.79 27.40 -23.55
N ARG A 832 14.13 27.49 -23.57
CA ARG A 832 14.92 27.03 -24.73
C ARG A 832 15.12 25.52 -24.64
N VAL A 833 14.45 24.79 -25.51
CA VAL A 833 14.50 23.33 -25.57
C VAL A 833 15.42 22.90 -26.71
N THR A 834 16.24 21.89 -26.46
CA THR A 834 17.29 21.42 -27.39
C THR A 834 17.26 19.91 -27.53
N VAL A 835 17.09 19.43 -28.76
CA VAL A 835 17.00 18.00 -29.10
C VAL A 835 18.33 17.48 -29.64
N ARG A 836 18.77 16.31 -29.16
CA ARG A 836 19.97 15.58 -29.62
C ARG A 836 19.66 14.10 -29.82
N ALA A 837 19.90 13.55 -31.01
CA ALA A 837 19.77 12.12 -31.29
C ALA A 837 21.02 11.60 -32.05
N GLU A 838 21.40 10.33 -31.87
CA GLU A 838 22.61 9.83 -32.54
C GLU A 838 22.48 9.91 -34.06
N GLY A 839 23.50 10.49 -34.70
CA GLY A 839 23.57 10.62 -36.14
C GLY A 839 22.68 11.72 -36.73
N PHE A 840 21.94 12.48 -35.91
CA PHE A 840 21.19 13.67 -36.31
C PHE A 840 21.94 14.96 -35.97
N THR A 841 21.37 16.10 -36.36
CA THR A 841 21.86 17.45 -36.06
C THR A 841 21.12 18.01 -34.84
N THR A 842 21.88 18.50 -33.86
CA THR A 842 21.32 19.19 -32.69
C THR A 842 20.48 20.38 -33.14
N THR A 843 19.26 20.48 -32.63
CA THR A 843 18.31 21.55 -32.98
C THR A 843 17.73 22.15 -31.70
N SER A 844 17.66 23.48 -31.64
CA SER A 844 17.13 24.22 -30.49
C SER A 844 15.99 25.13 -30.90
N LYS A 845 14.98 25.27 -30.04
CA LYS A 845 13.74 26.02 -30.27
C LYS A 845 13.30 26.67 -28.96
N MET A 846 12.53 27.76 -29.01
CA MET A 846 11.77 28.22 -27.84
C MET A 846 10.46 27.43 -27.76
N CYS A 847 10.14 26.91 -26.58
CA CYS A 847 8.84 26.37 -26.23
C CYS A 847 8.28 27.21 -25.08
N GLU A 848 6.97 27.43 -25.08
CA GLU A 848 6.26 28.20 -24.04
C GLU A 848 5.36 27.25 -23.25
N VAL A 849 5.23 27.46 -21.94
CA VAL A 849 4.31 26.73 -21.06
C VAL A 849 3.27 27.72 -20.56
N GLY A 850 2.01 27.47 -20.90
CA GLY A 850 0.89 28.30 -20.46
C GLY A 850 0.52 28.09 -18.99
N TYR A 851 -0.41 28.91 -18.50
CA TYR A 851 -0.98 28.78 -17.15
C TYR A 851 -2.18 27.81 -17.10
N ASP A 852 -2.86 27.59 -18.25
CA ASP A 852 -4.00 26.69 -18.39
C ASP A 852 -3.58 25.22 -18.30
N MET A 853 -4.54 24.32 -18.01
CA MET A 853 -4.27 22.87 -17.97
C MET A 853 -4.22 22.27 -19.37
N GLY A 854 -3.06 21.73 -19.74
CA GLY A 854 -2.78 21.09 -21.03
C GLY A 854 -1.34 21.35 -21.48
N ALA A 855 -0.57 20.29 -21.74
CA ALA A 855 0.85 20.42 -22.07
C ALA A 855 1.05 21.05 -23.47
N THR A 856 1.81 22.14 -23.56
CA THR A 856 1.98 22.88 -24.82
C THR A 856 2.73 22.03 -25.85
N ARG A 857 2.20 21.97 -27.08
CA ARG A 857 2.79 21.15 -28.15
C ARG A 857 4.05 21.79 -28.75
N CYS A 858 5.21 21.16 -28.56
CA CYS A 858 6.49 21.63 -29.08
C CYS A 858 7.24 20.57 -29.92
N ASP A 859 6.70 20.29 -31.12
CA ASP A 859 7.32 19.35 -32.08
C ASP A 859 8.67 19.84 -32.63
N PHE A 860 9.52 18.87 -33.02
CA PHE A 860 10.84 19.08 -33.61
C PHE A 860 11.03 18.21 -34.87
N THR A 861 11.67 18.77 -35.91
CA THR A 861 12.13 18.01 -37.08
C THR A 861 13.65 18.15 -37.20
N VAL A 862 14.38 17.03 -37.17
CA VAL A 862 15.85 17.02 -37.14
C VAL A 862 16.45 16.39 -38.40
N THR A 863 17.55 16.97 -38.90
CA THR A 863 18.20 16.48 -40.14
C THR A 863 19.34 15.51 -39.82
N ARG A 864 19.52 14.47 -40.64
CA ARG A 864 20.64 13.52 -40.48
C ARG A 864 21.98 14.22 -40.71
N SER A 865 22.91 14.07 -39.76
CA SER A 865 24.22 14.73 -39.78
C SER A 865 25.09 14.27 -40.95
N ASN A 866 25.99 15.14 -41.38
CA ASN A 866 26.94 14.81 -42.45
C ASN A 866 27.87 13.64 -42.06
N LEU A 867 28.20 13.48 -40.77
CA LEU A 867 29.01 12.37 -40.29
C LEU A 867 28.27 11.02 -40.36
N SER A 868 26.96 10.97 -40.05
CA SER A 868 26.20 9.72 -40.18
C SER A 868 25.94 9.34 -41.63
N ARG A 869 25.66 10.32 -42.50
CA ARG A 869 25.63 10.15 -43.96
C ARG A 869 26.95 9.58 -44.49
N ILE A 870 28.09 10.12 -44.05
CA ILE A 870 29.43 9.61 -44.41
C ILE A 870 29.65 8.17 -43.90
N LYS A 871 29.32 7.87 -42.63
CA LYS A 871 29.40 6.50 -42.08
C LYS A 871 28.56 5.50 -42.90
N GLU A 872 27.35 5.87 -43.29
CA GLU A 872 26.46 5.01 -44.09
C GLU A 872 26.99 4.79 -45.51
N ILE A 873 27.44 5.85 -46.18
CA ILE A 873 28.10 5.76 -47.50
C ILE A 873 29.34 4.85 -47.39
N MET A 874 30.14 4.99 -46.35
CA MET A 874 31.30 4.14 -46.11
C MET A 874 30.93 2.67 -45.89
N LYS A 875 29.88 2.37 -45.11
CA LYS A 875 29.35 1.00 -44.94
C LYS A 875 28.80 0.44 -46.26
N LYS A 876 28.04 1.25 -47.03
CA LYS A 876 27.42 0.85 -48.30
C LYS A 876 28.41 0.60 -49.44
N TYR A 877 29.54 1.31 -49.47
CA TYR A 877 30.61 1.12 -50.45
C TYR A 877 31.84 0.37 -49.90
N ASN A 878 31.71 -0.26 -48.72
CA ASN A 878 32.74 -1.06 -48.05
C ASN A 878 34.10 -0.35 -47.87
N LYS A 879 34.07 0.97 -47.58
CA LYS A 879 35.27 1.83 -47.45
C LYS A 879 35.62 2.04 -45.97
N GLN A 880 36.80 1.59 -45.55
CA GLN A 880 37.35 1.94 -44.23
C GLN A 880 37.76 3.42 -44.16
N PRO A 881 37.75 4.05 -42.95
CA PRO A 881 38.24 5.41 -42.78
C PRO A 881 39.73 5.51 -43.12
N VAL A 882 40.11 6.54 -43.87
CA VAL A 882 41.53 6.85 -44.11
C VAL A 882 42.14 7.35 -42.81
N THR A 883 42.84 6.46 -42.09
CA THR A 883 43.57 6.81 -40.88
C THR A 883 44.66 7.82 -41.21
N LEU A 884 44.42 9.09 -40.89
CA LEU A 884 45.41 10.16 -40.99
C LEU A 884 46.59 9.85 -40.08
N ARG A 885 47.64 9.21 -40.63
CA ARG A 885 48.92 9.01 -39.98
C ARG A 885 49.40 10.36 -39.46
N GLN A 886 49.64 10.44 -38.15
CA GLN A 886 50.17 11.65 -37.53
C GLN A 886 51.53 11.98 -38.16
N LEU A 887 51.60 13.13 -38.84
CA LEU A 887 52.87 13.67 -39.34
C LEU A 887 53.83 13.85 -38.15
N PRO A 888 55.08 13.35 -38.21
CA PRO A 888 56.01 13.47 -37.11
C PRO A 888 56.20 14.93 -36.69
N ARG A 889 55.87 15.25 -35.43
CA ARG A 889 56.13 16.57 -34.85
C ARG A 889 57.64 16.81 -34.83
N ARG A 890 58.16 17.61 -35.76
CA ARG A 890 59.54 18.12 -35.71
C ARG A 890 59.79 18.77 -34.34
N PRO A 891 60.89 18.46 -33.65
CA PRO A 891 61.19 19.08 -32.36
C PRO A 891 61.43 20.58 -32.55
N ARG A 892 60.72 21.42 -31.78
CA ARG A 892 61.03 22.84 -31.67
C ARG A 892 62.27 23.00 -30.79
N HIS A 893 63.41 23.31 -31.39
CA HIS A 893 64.54 23.87 -30.64
C HIS A 893 64.08 25.18 -29.95
N ARG A 894 64.36 25.30 -28.66
CA ARG A 894 64.36 26.60 -27.97
C ARG A 894 65.68 27.32 -28.29
N PRO A 895 65.67 28.59 -28.69
CA PRO A 895 66.85 29.44 -28.58
C PRO A 895 67.27 29.60 -27.11
N LEU A 896 68.55 29.88 -26.90
CA LEU A 896 69.13 30.33 -25.62
C LEU A 896 69.49 31.82 -25.74
N GLY A 897 69.44 32.53 -24.62
CA GLY A 897 69.68 33.98 -24.55
C GLY A 897 68.39 34.81 -24.75
N THR A 898 68.19 35.92 -24.03
CA THR A 898 69.01 36.52 -22.94
C THR A 898 68.09 37.08 -21.87
#